data_AF-A0A8H5PS75-F1
#
_entry.id   AF-A0A8H5PS75-F1
#
_cell.length_a   1.000
_cell.length_b   1.000
_cell.length_c   1.000
_cell.angle_alpha   90.00
_cell.angle_beta   90.00
_cell.angle_gamma   90.00
#
_symmetry.space_group_name_H-M   'P 1'
#
loop_
_entity.id
_entity.type
_entity.pdbx_description
1 polymer ?
#
loop_
_entity_poly.entity_id
_entity_poly.type
_entity_poly.pdbx_seq_one_letter_code
_entity_poly.pdbx_strand_id
1 'polypeptide(L)'
;MTTEDQNITLTAQCHCKAHTFTTEVPRSKLPLPASICHCTSCRTATGAMYNCTIDWPGPADEIRNSDLKAYEFTSNCEILFCGTCSCPMFWNVHYKDQPQKFGVFTGVLNNVDVDNLINLTRQIFVGDTVDGGLSSWLQNVNGDREKPRRWMESPEDGWELGESWPAASQDAQPESSPATDIPIRCHCKGVDLVFRPGNVDFSAMEASAIPSFIEPKTHKHLATLDPCPSCRLTVGVDVMNWTFVMPQQIDFPEKTKGSDFPRNTLDLKSAVDNPDRDSRYGTLAIYRSSPDVQRYFCSRCSATVFYTVDDRPECIDVAVALLHAPEGARVESVLAWHLGAKMMGEWDFEKGWRKDFAMSVKETSEKWRIEKASPGIFFNWTLTVLFVQHVSPPPRHVSYEVRDKIFQEYFRVEGGYVFSSESEKLTTADGQPIDFSLMYACRSIANDTKHLPFELNNISFSTLFLPELRAWAGRHQFLSHFLSILKVGLICLLQGPEMSQELEEAIEGKFPHMMPDFKNRLESIYHRRFREDPTVRKGSAFRYWELGQETSEIIKDFGDESIRGWGKNVSMAREAIAFSFRFLGERRYFELADLLNEAFPGWKGSKNQQDLFDLTLDPWDIPSKALLTRIGSLLRDDVIWRRVKDWHYGVRAKYRFSATAVAIRFFRQLSLEQRRHLRGIKLIEDEYAVCSPSTHAMGLIQFCKDNPKLRIERHLKLCRRIPAALHPCWDMIRYSTLATPRSQRRNQGGGEDIVPKFAVDGITIWLEEAITLPDADMPRNSYTLCFDGEPD
;
A
#
# COMPACT_ATOMS: atom_id res chain seq x y z
N MET A 1 -41.27 7.50 3.41
CA MET A 1 -40.45 6.28 3.53
C MET A 1 -39.05 6.73 3.85
N THR A 2 -38.61 6.52 5.09
CA THR A 2 -37.20 6.70 5.46
C THR A 2 -36.38 5.68 4.68
N THR A 3 -35.11 5.97 4.41
CA THR A 3 -34.18 5.08 3.69
C THR A 3 -33.97 3.71 4.36
N GLU A 4 -34.45 3.54 5.60
CA GLU A 4 -34.44 2.30 6.37
C GLU A 4 -35.47 1.26 5.92
N ASP A 5 -36.55 1.67 5.25
CA ASP A 5 -37.64 0.76 4.80
C ASP A 5 -37.40 0.13 3.42
N GLN A 6 -36.29 0.45 2.75
CA GLN A 6 -35.99 -0.11 1.43
C GLN A 6 -35.38 -1.51 1.54
N ASN A 7 -35.94 -2.48 0.81
CA ASN A 7 -35.31 -3.78 0.64
C ASN A 7 -34.06 -3.66 -0.25
N ILE A 8 -33.09 -4.56 -0.04
CA ILE A 8 -31.99 -4.81 -0.97
C ILE A 8 -32.13 -6.19 -1.60
N THR A 9 -31.81 -6.28 -2.88
CA THR A 9 -31.68 -7.56 -3.57
C THR A 9 -30.33 -8.20 -3.21
N LEU A 10 -30.38 -9.34 -2.53
CA LEU A 10 -29.24 -10.21 -2.28
C LEU A 10 -29.17 -11.25 -3.40
N THR A 11 -28.08 -11.25 -4.18
CA THR A 11 -27.84 -12.24 -5.25
C THR A 11 -26.68 -13.15 -4.89
N ALA A 12 -26.86 -14.46 -5.01
CA ALA A 12 -25.80 -15.47 -4.97
C ALA A 12 -25.60 -16.05 -6.39
N GLN A 13 -24.39 -16.00 -6.93
CA GLN A 13 -24.10 -16.41 -8.31
C GLN A 13 -22.76 -17.16 -8.39
N CYS A 14 -22.72 -18.24 -9.16
CA CYS A 14 -21.47 -18.95 -9.49
C CYS A 14 -20.73 -18.30 -10.67
N HIS A 15 -19.44 -18.61 -10.85
CA HIS A 15 -18.61 -18.00 -11.90
C HIS A 15 -19.18 -18.14 -13.33
N CYS A 16 -19.64 -19.34 -13.71
CA CYS A 16 -20.20 -19.58 -15.04
C CYS A 16 -21.63 -19.04 -15.22
N LYS A 17 -22.24 -18.49 -14.17
CA LYS A 17 -23.61 -17.95 -14.13
C LYS A 17 -24.74 -18.95 -14.42
N ALA A 18 -24.44 -20.24 -14.58
CA ALA A 18 -25.44 -21.28 -14.75
C ALA A 18 -26.43 -21.36 -13.57
N HIS A 19 -25.97 -20.99 -12.37
CA HIS A 19 -26.81 -20.87 -11.18
C HIS A 19 -26.72 -19.45 -10.61
N THR A 20 -27.89 -18.84 -10.42
CA THR A 20 -28.08 -17.53 -9.81
C THR A 20 -29.33 -17.59 -8.95
N PHE A 21 -29.23 -17.19 -7.68
CA PHE A 21 -30.32 -17.15 -6.73
C PHE A 21 -30.46 -15.73 -6.19
N THR A 22 -31.69 -15.28 -6.00
CA THR A 22 -31.98 -13.90 -5.59
C THR A 22 -33.04 -13.86 -4.51
N THR A 23 -32.89 -12.95 -3.54
CA THR A 23 -33.91 -12.71 -2.53
C THR A 23 -33.88 -11.26 -2.07
N GLU A 24 -35.01 -10.76 -1.61
CA GLU A 24 -35.10 -9.43 -1.02
C GLU A 24 -34.84 -9.49 0.49
N VAL A 25 -34.02 -8.58 0.98
CA VAL A 25 -33.67 -8.46 2.41
C VAL A 25 -33.93 -7.02 2.86
N PRO A 26 -34.73 -6.79 3.91
CA PRO A 26 -34.91 -5.45 4.48
C PRO A 26 -33.57 -4.88 4.96
N ARG A 27 -33.27 -3.61 4.66
CA ARG A 27 -32.06 -2.93 5.14
C ARG A 27 -31.91 -2.97 6.66
N SER A 28 -33.02 -2.97 7.40
CA SER A 28 -33.05 -3.10 8.87
C SER A 28 -32.52 -4.43 9.41
N LYS A 29 -32.38 -5.47 8.57
CA LYS A 29 -31.76 -6.75 8.94
C LYS A 29 -30.25 -6.78 8.71
N LEU A 30 -29.66 -5.73 8.15
CA LEU A 30 -28.22 -5.65 7.93
C LEU A 30 -27.51 -5.10 9.18
N PRO A 31 -26.27 -5.52 9.45
CA PRO A 31 -25.48 -6.53 8.72
C PRO A 31 -25.94 -7.97 8.98
N LEU A 32 -25.85 -8.84 7.98
CA LEU A 32 -26.18 -10.27 8.13
C LEU A 32 -25.08 -11.00 8.93
N PRO A 33 -25.43 -11.81 9.94
CA PRO A 33 -24.44 -12.52 10.74
C PRO A 33 -23.75 -13.61 9.92
N ALA A 34 -22.43 -13.56 9.90
CA ALA A 34 -21.57 -14.51 9.21
C ALA A 34 -20.70 -15.29 10.20
N SER A 35 -20.34 -16.52 9.82
CA SER A 35 -19.47 -17.42 10.58
C SER A 35 -18.35 -17.95 9.68
N ILE A 36 -17.12 -17.95 10.18
CA ILE A 36 -15.97 -18.57 9.51
C ILE A 36 -15.67 -19.93 10.15
N CYS A 37 -15.52 -20.97 9.34
CA CYS A 37 -15.06 -22.28 9.77
C CYS A 37 -13.66 -22.57 9.21
N HIS A 38 -12.76 -23.02 10.08
CA HIS A 38 -11.38 -23.36 9.75
C HIS A 38 -11.11 -24.85 9.75
N CYS A 39 -12.10 -25.73 9.97
CA CYS A 39 -11.84 -27.16 10.13
C CYS A 39 -11.19 -27.80 8.90
N THR A 40 -10.36 -28.83 9.11
CA THR A 40 -9.60 -29.48 8.03
C THR A 40 -10.53 -30.03 6.94
N SER A 41 -11.68 -30.58 7.33
CA SER A 41 -12.66 -31.11 6.40
C SER A 41 -13.24 -30.02 5.48
N CYS A 42 -13.62 -28.87 6.03
CA CYS A 42 -14.11 -27.73 5.24
C CYS A 42 -13.05 -27.25 4.25
N ARG A 43 -11.81 -27.08 4.73
CA ARG A 43 -10.69 -26.59 3.90
C ARG A 43 -10.42 -27.51 2.71
N THR A 44 -10.40 -28.82 2.97
CA THR A 44 -10.09 -29.83 1.95
C THR A 44 -11.26 -30.16 1.03
N ALA A 45 -12.49 -29.82 1.42
CA ALA A 45 -13.68 -29.98 0.60
C ALA A 45 -13.84 -28.84 -0.42
N THR A 46 -13.42 -27.60 -0.08
CA THR A 46 -13.56 -26.44 -0.98
C THR A 46 -12.26 -26.05 -1.67
N GLY A 47 -11.10 -26.33 -1.07
CA GLY A 47 -9.81 -25.85 -1.54
C GLY A 47 -9.43 -24.46 -1.01
N ALA A 48 -10.27 -23.82 -0.19
CA ALA A 48 -9.94 -22.60 0.51
C ALA A 48 -9.48 -22.88 1.94
N MET A 49 -8.59 -22.06 2.50
CA MET A 49 -8.08 -22.29 3.85
C MET A 49 -9.08 -21.91 4.98
N TYR A 50 -10.27 -21.46 4.62
CA TYR A 50 -11.42 -21.25 5.49
C TYR A 50 -12.70 -21.32 4.65
N ASN A 51 -13.85 -21.49 5.28
CA ASN A 51 -15.16 -21.26 4.66
C ASN A 51 -15.89 -20.15 5.41
N CYS A 52 -16.60 -19.28 4.70
CA CYS A 52 -17.36 -18.18 5.28
C CYS A 52 -18.79 -18.21 4.76
N THR A 53 -19.76 -18.17 5.69
CA THR A 53 -21.17 -18.40 5.36
C THR A 53 -22.10 -17.48 6.14
N ILE A 54 -23.24 -17.14 5.53
CA ILE A 54 -24.41 -16.55 6.20
C ILE A 54 -25.62 -17.47 6.00
N ASP A 55 -26.61 -17.40 6.87
CA ASP A 55 -27.90 -18.07 6.63
C ASP A 55 -28.59 -17.42 5.42
N TRP A 56 -28.99 -18.22 4.44
CA TRP A 56 -29.69 -17.73 3.24
C TRP A 56 -31.10 -17.26 3.62
N PRO A 57 -31.45 -15.99 3.37
CA PRO A 57 -32.75 -15.45 3.76
C PRO A 57 -33.87 -15.70 2.74
N GLY A 58 -33.56 -16.34 1.60
CA GLY A 58 -34.50 -16.61 0.50
C GLY A 58 -35.14 -18.00 0.56
N PRO A 59 -35.98 -18.32 -0.44
CA PRO A 59 -36.75 -19.56 -0.46
C PRO A 59 -35.86 -20.80 -0.61
N ALA A 60 -36.01 -21.75 0.31
CA ALA A 60 -35.28 -23.02 0.31
C ALA A 60 -35.61 -23.92 -0.90
N ASP A 61 -36.84 -23.86 -1.40
CA ASP A 61 -37.30 -24.74 -2.48
C ASP A 61 -36.60 -24.45 -3.82
N GLU A 62 -36.19 -23.22 -4.08
CA GLU A 62 -35.42 -22.88 -5.28
C GLU A 62 -34.04 -23.55 -5.27
N ILE A 63 -33.39 -23.60 -4.11
CA ILE A 63 -32.11 -24.27 -3.94
C ILE A 63 -32.29 -25.78 -4.05
N ARG A 64 -33.30 -26.33 -3.38
CA ARG A 64 -33.58 -27.79 -3.35
C ARG A 64 -33.89 -28.35 -4.74
N ASN A 65 -34.59 -27.59 -5.58
CA ASN A 65 -34.99 -28.02 -6.93
C ASN A 65 -33.99 -27.59 -8.02
N SER A 66 -32.82 -27.08 -7.65
CA SER A 66 -31.79 -26.67 -8.60
C SER A 66 -30.93 -27.83 -9.09
N ASP A 67 -30.27 -27.66 -10.24
CA ASP A 67 -29.32 -28.63 -10.79
C ASP A 67 -27.92 -28.57 -10.13
N LEU A 68 -27.80 -27.98 -8.94
CA LEU A 68 -26.56 -27.99 -8.18
C LEU A 68 -26.18 -29.44 -7.83
N LYS A 69 -24.89 -29.78 -7.96
CA LYS A 69 -24.40 -31.06 -7.47
C LYS A 69 -24.36 -31.03 -5.95
N ALA A 70 -24.75 -32.14 -5.32
CA ALA A 70 -24.64 -32.33 -3.88
C ALA A 70 -23.45 -33.23 -3.56
N TYR A 71 -22.65 -32.81 -2.58
CA TYR A 71 -21.63 -33.63 -1.96
C TYR A 71 -21.99 -33.86 -0.50
N GLU A 72 -22.23 -35.13 -0.14
CA GLU A 72 -22.43 -35.54 1.24
C GLU A 72 -21.13 -35.33 2.03
N PHE A 73 -21.11 -34.26 2.83
CA PHE A 73 -19.98 -33.88 3.65
C PHE A 73 -20.00 -34.62 4.98
N THR A 74 -21.20 -34.71 5.58
CA THR A 74 -21.55 -35.61 6.67
C THR A 74 -22.98 -36.10 6.45
N SER A 75 -23.45 -37.04 7.28
CA SER A 75 -24.82 -37.55 7.23
C SER A 75 -25.92 -36.50 7.49
N ASN A 76 -25.57 -35.29 7.94
CA ASN A 76 -26.50 -34.21 8.22
C ASN A 76 -26.18 -32.91 7.45
N CYS A 77 -25.17 -32.94 6.58
CA CYS A 77 -24.63 -31.73 5.95
C CYS A 77 -24.11 -32.04 4.54
N GLU A 78 -24.55 -31.27 3.55
CA GLU A 78 -24.09 -31.39 2.17
C GLU A 78 -23.56 -30.05 1.65
N ILE A 79 -22.54 -30.11 0.79
CA ILE A 79 -22.14 -28.96 -0.04
C ILE A 79 -22.91 -29.02 -1.35
N LEU A 80 -23.63 -27.95 -1.68
CA LEU A 80 -24.27 -27.74 -2.97
C LEU A 80 -23.40 -26.83 -3.83
N PHE A 81 -22.96 -27.33 -4.99
CA PHE A 81 -21.98 -26.64 -5.84
C PHE A 81 -22.30 -26.74 -7.33
N CYS A 82 -21.80 -25.77 -8.11
CA CYS A 82 -21.94 -25.78 -9.55
C CYS A 82 -21.09 -26.88 -10.17
N GLY A 83 -21.71 -27.84 -10.87
CA GLY A 83 -21.00 -28.94 -11.51
C GLY A 83 -20.06 -28.53 -12.65
N THR A 84 -20.24 -27.34 -13.21
CA THR A 84 -19.44 -26.80 -14.33
C THR A 84 -18.20 -26.05 -13.85
N CYS A 85 -18.38 -25.06 -12.97
CA CYS A 85 -17.29 -24.18 -12.51
C CYS A 85 -16.79 -24.49 -11.10
N SER A 86 -17.27 -25.59 -10.50
CA SER A 86 -16.92 -26.09 -9.16
C SER A 86 -17.37 -25.24 -7.97
N CYS A 87 -17.91 -24.05 -8.21
CA CYS A 87 -18.28 -23.09 -7.17
C CYS A 87 -19.21 -23.68 -6.11
N PRO A 88 -18.76 -23.84 -4.84
CA PRO A 88 -19.65 -24.14 -3.74
C PRO A 88 -20.52 -22.91 -3.46
N MET A 89 -21.84 -23.12 -3.44
CA MET A 89 -22.82 -22.04 -3.30
C MET A 89 -23.56 -22.11 -1.98
N PHE A 90 -23.93 -23.32 -1.53
CA PHE A 90 -24.68 -23.50 -0.29
C PHE A 90 -24.18 -24.69 0.52
N TRP A 91 -24.28 -24.57 1.83
CA TRP A 91 -24.44 -25.69 2.74
C TRP A 91 -25.91 -26.04 2.86
N ASN A 92 -26.23 -27.32 2.77
CA ASN A 92 -27.53 -27.86 3.14
C ASN A 92 -27.42 -28.62 4.46
N VAL A 93 -27.91 -28.02 5.55
CA VAL A 93 -27.89 -28.58 6.90
C VAL A 93 -29.27 -29.16 7.23
N HIS A 94 -29.33 -30.45 7.56
CA HIS A 94 -30.58 -31.18 7.75
C HIS A 94 -30.52 -32.16 8.95
N TYR A 95 -30.47 -31.62 10.16
CA TYR A 95 -30.58 -32.44 11.38
C TYR A 95 -32.02 -32.93 11.59
N LYS A 96 -32.21 -34.19 12.01
CA LYS A 96 -33.52 -34.84 12.17
C LYS A 96 -34.53 -34.03 13.03
N ASP A 97 -34.04 -33.25 13.99
CA ASP A 97 -34.85 -32.49 14.94
C ASP A 97 -34.79 -30.96 14.72
N GLN A 98 -34.24 -30.51 13.59
CA GLN A 98 -34.15 -29.07 13.27
C GLN A 98 -34.71 -28.78 11.87
N PRO A 99 -35.28 -27.58 11.66
CA PRO A 99 -35.60 -27.13 10.32
C PRO A 99 -34.37 -27.19 9.43
N GLN A 100 -34.54 -27.67 8.20
CA GLN A 100 -33.49 -27.63 7.18
C GLN A 100 -33.05 -26.17 6.97
N LYS A 101 -31.74 -25.93 6.95
CA LYS A 101 -31.15 -24.60 6.76
C LYS A 101 -30.18 -24.60 5.61
N PHE A 102 -30.20 -23.51 4.85
CA PHE A 102 -29.26 -23.27 3.77
C PHE A 102 -28.30 -22.15 4.18
N GLY A 103 -27.02 -22.46 4.30
CA GLY A 103 -25.97 -21.46 4.51
C GLY A 103 -25.36 -21.09 3.17
N VAL A 104 -25.42 -19.83 2.75
CA VAL A 104 -24.78 -19.39 1.49
C VAL A 104 -23.32 -19.03 1.74
N PHE A 105 -22.44 -19.44 0.83
CA PHE A 105 -21.03 -19.07 0.84
C PHE A 105 -20.87 -17.57 0.51
N THR A 106 -20.14 -16.82 1.32
CA THR A 106 -20.05 -15.35 1.14
C THR A 106 -19.35 -14.97 -0.16
N GLY A 107 -18.41 -15.80 -0.63
CA GLY A 107 -17.70 -15.56 -1.89
C GLY A 107 -18.61 -15.56 -3.13
N VAL A 108 -19.83 -16.12 -3.07
CA VAL A 108 -20.78 -16.15 -4.19
C VAL A 108 -21.78 -15.00 -4.18
N LEU A 109 -21.84 -14.20 -3.11
CA LEU A 109 -22.77 -13.07 -3.06
C LEU A 109 -22.32 -11.99 -4.04
N ASN A 110 -23.21 -11.19 -4.62
CA ASN A 110 -22.80 -10.05 -5.42
C ASN A 110 -22.41 -8.86 -4.53
N ASN A 111 -21.67 -7.90 -5.11
CA ASN A 111 -21.48 -6.62 -4.44
C ASN A 111 -22.81 -5.86 -4.48
N VAL A 112 -23.16 -5.26 -3.34
CA VAL A 112 -24.29 -4.36 -3.20
C VAL A 112 -23.77 -3.05 -2.63
N ASP A 113 -24.46 -1.94 -2.94
CA ASP A 113 -24.09 -0.60 -2.49
C ASP A 113 -24.53 -0.37 -1.03
N VAL A 114 -23.87 -1.11 -0.13
CA VAL A 114 -23.99 -1.06 1.32
C VAL A 114 -22.58 -1.26 1.87
N ASP A 115 -22.17 -0.47 2.86
CA ASP A 115 -20.81 -0.53 3.42
C ASP A 115 -20.59 -1.80 4.28
N ASN A 116 -21.65 -2.34 4.88
CA ASN A 116 -21.58 -3.47 5.82
C ASN A 116 -22.64 -4.53 5.55
N LEU A 117 -22.52 -5.29 4.45
CA LEU A 117 -23.49 -6.36 4.15
C LEU A 117 -23.50 -7.46 5.21
N ILE A 118 -22.32 -7.87 5.68
CA ILE A 118 -22.14 -8.95 6.64
C ILE A 118 -21.41 -8.47 7.90
N ASN A 119 -21.62 -9.20 8.99
CA ASN A 119 -20.89 -9.04 10.25
C ASN A 119 -20.37 -10.39 10.71
N LEU A 120 -19.05 -10.53 10.77
CA LEU A 120 -18.42 -11.78 11.17
C LEU A 120 -18.44 -11.89 12.69
N THR A 121 -19.25 -12.82 13.18
CA THR A 121 -19.51 -12.98 14.61
C THR A 121 -18.50 -13.91 15.27
N ARG A 122 -18.01 -14.91 14.54
CA ARG A 122 -17.14 -15.96 15.08
C ARG A 122 -16.28 -16.63 14.02
N GLN A 123 -15.16 -17.17 14.49
CA GLN A 123 -14.31 -18.13 13.79
C GLN A 123 -14.26 -19.43 14.62
N ILE A 124 -14.61 -20.56 14.01
CA ILE A 124 -14.73 -21.86 14.69
C ILE A 124 -13.78 -22.89 14.09
N PHE A 125 -13.47 -23.92 14.88
CA PHE A 125 -12.53 -25.00 14.54
C PHE A 125 -11.15 -24.48 14.13
N VAL A 126 -10.67 -23.44 14.84
CA VAL A 126 -9.34 -22.90 14.55
C VAL A 126 -8.26 -23.92 14.95
N GLY A 127 -8.50 -24.76 15.96
CA GLY A 127 -7.56 -25.80 16.40
C GLY A 127 -7.11 -26.75 15.31
N ASP A 128 -8.00 -27.10 14.37
CA ASP A 128 -7.74 -27.95 13.21
C ASP A 128 -6.68 -27.40 12.25
N THR A 129 -6.32 -26.13 12.36
CA THR A 129 -5.26 -25.53 11.54
C THR A 129 -3.87 -25.84 12.07
N VAL A 130 -3.76 -26.24 13.35
CA VAL A 130 -2.53 -26.43 14.14
C VAL A 130 -1.76 -25.13 14.34
N ASP A 131 -1.43 -24.44 13.27
CA ASP A 131 -0.64 -23.20 13.24
C ASP A 131 -1.51 -21.93 13.32
N GLY A 132 -2.84 -22.05 13.41
CA GLY A 132 -3.77 -20.92 13.43
C GLY A 132 -4.30 -20.52 12.05
N GLY A 133 -3.76 -21.10 10.97
CA GLY A 133 -4.20 -20.89 9.59
C GLY A 133 -4.32 -19.41 9.24
N LEU A 134 -5.45 -19.06 8.62
CA LEU A 134 -5.82 -17.68 8.29
C LEU A 134 -6.46 -16.91 9.46
N SER A 135 -6.80 -17.59 10.56
CA SER A 135 -7.66 -16.98 11.59
C SER A 135 -7.08 -15.70 12.17
N SER A 136 -5.76 -15.64 12.27
CA SER A 136 -5.00 -14.48 12.74
C SER A 136 -5.08 -13.30 11.78
N TRP A 137 -5.21 -13.54 10.47
CA TRP A 137 -5.31 -12.51 9.44
C TRP A 137 -6.76 -12.06 9.19
N LEU A 138 -7.75 -12.80 9.71
CA LEU A 138 -9.17 -12.50 9.60
C LEU A 138 -9.75 -11.83 10.86
N GLN A 139 -8.92 -11.29 11.76
CA GLN A 139 -9.39 -10.73 13.04
C GLN A 139 -10.05 -9.34 12.92
N ASN A 140 -9.63 -8.50 11.96
CA ASN A 140 -10.13 -7.12 11.84
C ASN A 140 -11.09 -6.91 10.65
N VAL A 141 -11.62 -8.00 10.10
CA VAL A 141 -12.49 -8.02 8.90
C VAL A 141 -13.84 -7.31 9.06
N ASN A 142 -14.21 -6.91 10.28
CA ASN A 142 -15.38 -6.08 10.54
C ASN A 142 -15.06 -4.57 10.62
N GLY A 143 -13.82 -4.16 10.34
CA GLY A 143 -13.34 -2.80 10.55
C GLY A 143 -13.22 -2.46 12.03
N ASP A 144 -13.70 -1.27 12.43
CA ASP A 144 -13.69 -0.79 13.82
C ASP A 144 -14.75 -1.45 14.72
N ARG A 145 -15.58 -2.36 14.17
CA ARG A 145 -16.61 -3.08 14.91
C ARG A 145 -16.01 -4.23 15.73
N GLU A 146 -16.87 -4.88 16.51
CA GLU A 146 -16.48 -6.04 17.33
C GLU A 146 -15.83 -7.13 16.46
N LYS A 147 -14.67 -7.62 16.92
CA LYS A 147 -13.91 -8.67 16.23
C LYS A 147 -14.65 -10.01 16.35
N PRO A 148 -14.58 -10.89 15.33
CA PRO A 148 -15.13 -12.23 15.44
C PRO A 148 -14.43 -13.01 16.55
N ARG A 149 -15.21 -13.55 17.49
CA ARG A 149 -14.71 -14.42 18.57
C ARG A 149 -14.12 -15.70 17.98
N ARG A 150 -12.94 -16.11 18.42
CA ARG A 150 -12.24 -17.29 17.87
C ARG A 150 -12.36 -18.47 18.81
N TRP A 151 -12.63 -19.66 18.28
CA TRP A 151 -12.88 -20.86 19.07
C TRP A 151 -11.97 -22.00 18.62
N MET A 152 -11.43 -22.74 19.59
CA MET A 152 -10.63 -23.93 19.30
C MET A 152 -11.44 -24.93 18.45
N GLU A 153 -12.70 -25.14 18.84
CA GLU A 153 -13.71 -25.97 18.18
C GLU A 153 -14.97 -25.10 17.92
N SER A 154 -16.14 -25.50 18.42
CA SER A 154 -17.36 -24.69 18.40
C SER A 154 -17.51 -23.85 19.69
N PRO A 155 -18.41 -22.85 19.72
CA PRO A 155 -18.81 -22.17 20.96
C PRO A 155 -19.41 -23.09 22.03
N GLU A 156 -20.01 -24.20 21.61
CA GLU A 156 -20.69 -25.16 22.48
C GLU A 156 -19.74 -26.21 23.06
N ASP A 157 -18.75 -26.65 22.28
CA ASP A 157 -17.88 -27.79 22.61
C ASP A 157 -16.44 -27.37 22.97
N GLY A 158 -15.99 -26.20 22.51
CA GLY A 158 -14.63 -25.71 22.68
C GLY A 158 -14.47 -24.55 23.65
N TRP A 159 -13.25 -24.02 23.73
CA TRP A 159 -12.95 -22.78 24.45
C TRP A 159 -12.56 -21.64 23.50
N GLU A 160 -12.78 -20.41 23.96
CA GLU A 160 -12.43 -19.20 23.23
C GLU A 160 -10.91 -18.96 23.24
N LEU A 161 -10.38 -18.55 22.10
CA LEU A 161 -8.98 -18.27 21.85
C LEU A 161 -8.72 -16.77 21.98
N GLY A 162 -7.69 -16.40 22.75
CA GLY A 162 -7.24 -15.00 22.85
C GLY A 162 -6.66 -14.47 21.53
N GLU A 163 -6.55 -13.15 21.37
CA GLU A 163 -6.06 -12.50 20.13
C GLU A 163 -4.66 -12.95 19.69
N SER A 164 -3.81 -13.30 20.64
CA SER A 164 -2.42 -13.73 20.42
C SER A 164 -2.28 -15.22 20.11
N TRP A 165 -3.38 -15.98 20.00
CA TRP A 165 -3.31 -17.41 19.67
C TRP A 165 -3.25 -17.65 18.16
N PRO A 166 -2.40 -18.59 17.69
CA PRO A 166 -1.42 -19.32 18.49
C PRO A 166 -0.26 -18.40 18.90
N ALA A 167 0.25 -18.59 20.11
CA ALA A 167 1.35 -17.77 20.62
C ALA A 167 2.58 -17.94 19.71
N ALA A 168 3.33 -16.87 19.45
CA ALA A 168 4.53 -16.90 18.59
C ALA A 168 5.58 -17.97 19.02
N SER A 169 5.53 -18.46 20.26
CA SER A 169 6.38 -19.55 20.76
C SER A 169 5.89 -20.96 20.40
N GLN A 170 4.64 -21.15 19.97
CA GLN A 170 4.12 -22.42 19.46
C GLN A 170 4.38 -22.59 17.96
N ASP A 171 4.51 -21.49 17.21
CA ASP A 171 5.02 -21.47 15.82
C ASP A 171 6.54 -21.77 15.74
N ALA A 172 7.27 -21.62 16.86
CA ALA A 172 8.68 -21.99 16.99
C ALA A 172 8.85 -23.47 17.40
N GLN A 173 8.07 -24.38 16.79
CA GLN A 173 8.56 -25.75 16.67
C GLN A 173 9.90 -25.68 15.93
N PRO A 174 10.96 -26.38 16.38
CA PRO A 174 12.22 -26.43 15.63
C PRO A 174 11.87 -26.80 14.19
N GLU A 175 12.37 -26.04 13.20
CA GLU A 175 12.10 -26.27 11.77
C GLU A 175 12.08 -27.78 11.52
N SER A 176 10.87 -28.36 11.45
CA SER A 176 10.75 -29.76 11.12
C SER A 176 11.34 -29.87 9.74
N SER A 177 12.25 -30.84 9.55
CA SER A 177 12.86 -31.08 8.24
C SER A 177 11.75 -31.03 7.19
N PRO A 178 11.89 -30.21 6.11
CA PRO A 178 10.82 -30.02 5.15
C PRO A 178 10.27 -31.38 4.72
N ALA A 179 8.95 -31.55 4.82
CA ALA A 179 8.33 -32.79 4.38
C ALA A 179 8.68 -32.99 2.90
N THR A 180 9.34 -34.11 2.58
CA THR A 180 9.79 -34.39 1.21
C THR A 180 8.61 -34.66 0.28
N ASP A 181 7.54 -35.24 0.83
CA ASP A 181 6.31 -35.61 0.15
C ASP A 181 5.14 -34.96 0.90
N ILE A 182 4.54 -33.92 0.31
CA ILE A 182 3.37 -33.21 0.85
C ILE A 182 2.15 -33.60 0.00
N PRO A 183 1.19 -34.38 0.53
CA PRO A 183 0.00 -34.75 -0.23
C PRO A 183 -0.82 -33.51 -0.64
N ILE A 184 -1.20 -33.47 -1.92
CA ILE A 184 -2.26 -32.59 -2.44
C ILE A 184 -3.53 -33.45 -2.51
N ARG A 185 -4.40 -33.35 -1.50
CA ARG A 185 -5.54 -34.26 -1.35
C ARG A 185 -6.82 -33.53 -0.92
N CYS A 186 -7.89 -33.76 -1.68
CA CYS A 186 -9.22 -33.25 -1.35
C CYS A 186 -9.96 -34.12 -0.33
N HIS A 187 -11.04 -33.60 0.26
CA HIS A 187 -11.81 -34.27 1.32
C HIS A 187 -12.29 -35.68 0.93
N CYS A 188 -12.83 -35.84 -0.28
CA CYS A 188 -13.32 -37.14 -0.75
C CYS A 188 -12.21 -38.10 -1.21
N LYS A 189 -10.94 -37.66 -1.17
CA LYS A 189 -9.74 -38.39 -1.64
C LYS A 189 -9.77 -38.79 -3.12
N GLY A 190 -10.71 -38.24 -3.89
CA GLY A 190 -10.82 -38.49 -5.34
C GLY A 190 -9.76 -37.76 -6.16
N VAL A 191 -9.08 -36.77 -5.58
CA VAL A 191 -7.84 -36.18 -6.09
C VAL A 191 -6.79 -36.48 -5.03
N ASP A 192 -5.72 -37.18 -5.44
CA ASP A 192 -4.62 -37.58 -4.58
C ASP A 192 -3.31 -37.49 -5.37
N LEU A 193 -2.60 -36.39 -5.16
CA LEU A 193 -1.31 -36.09 -5.78
C LEU A 193 -0.29 -35.79 -4.68
N VAL A 194 0.98 -35.65 -5.02
CA VAL A 194 2.04 -35.30 -4.07
C VAL A 194 2.84 -34.14 -4.61
N PHE A 195 3.02 -33.11 -3.78
CA PHE A 195 3.97 -32.04 -3.96
C PHE A 195 5.32 -32.44 -3.34
N ARG A 196 6.37 -32.41 -4.16
CA ARG A 196 7.76 -32.71 -3.80
C ARG A 196 8.64 -31.50 -4.09
N PRO A 197 8.77 -30.56 -3.13
CA PRO A 197 9.57 -29.35 -3.33
C PRO A 197 10.99 -29.64 -3.81
N GLY A 198 11.63 -30.67 -3.24
CA GLY A 198 13.00 -31.08 -3.53
C GLY A 198 13.23 -31.75 -4.88
N ASN A 199 12.19 -32.00 -5.69
CA ASN A 199 12.38 -32.46 -7.08
C ASN A 199 13.11 -31.40 -7.94
N VAL A 200 13.15 -30.15 -7.48
CA VAL A 200 13.89 -29.07 -8.11
C VAL A 200 14.80 -28.44 -7.06
N ASP A 201 16.11 -28.45 -7.33
CA ASP A 201 17.09 -27.79 -6.49
C ASP A 201 17.33 -26.35 -6.97
N PHE A 202 16.63 -25.39 -6.36
CA PHE A 202 16.81 -23.97 -6.65
C PHE A 202 18.15 -23.43 -6.15
N SER A 203 18.79 -24.08 -5.17
CA SER A 203 20.06 -23.62 -4.60
C SER A 203 21.25 -23.79 -5.55
N ALA A 204 21.12 -24.73 -6.50
CA ALA A 204 22.07 -24.98 -7.56
C ALA A 204 21.84 -24.10 -8.81
N MET A 205 20.78 -23.28 -8.84
CA MET A 205 20.45 -22.41 -9.97
C MET A 205 21.14 -21.04 -9.85
N GLU A 206 21.47 -20.45 -11.00
CA GLU A 206 21.86 -19.04 -11.06
C GLU A 206 20.70 -18.14 -10.61
N ALA A 207 21.00 -17.04 -9.92
CA ALA A 207 19.97 -16.16 -9.32
C ALA A 207 18.95 -15.61 -10.35
N SER A 208 19.36 -15.43 -11.62
CA SER A 208 18.49 -14.98 -12.71
C SER A 208 17.59 -16.08 -13.28
N ALA A 209 17.90 -17.36 -13.01
CA ALA A 209 17.13 -18.51 -13.46
C ALA A 209 16.12 -19.01 -12.42
N ILE A 210 16.21 -18.55 -11.17
CA ILE A 210 15.23 -18.84 -10.12
C ILE A 210 13.88 -18.22 -10.52
N PRO A 211 12.79 -19.01 -10.59
CA PRO A 211 11.48 -18.47 -10.94
C PRO A 211 11.04 -17.38 -9.95
N SER A 212 10.36 -16.35 -10.46
CA SER A 212 9.93 -15.19 -9.67
C SER A 212 8.98 -15.52 -8.51
N PHE A 213 8.38 -16.71 -8.55
CA PHE A 213 7.50 -17.25 -7.53
C PHE A 213 8.20 -18.12 -6.47
N ILE A 214 9.53 -18.09 -6.44
CA ILE A 214 10.39 -18.69 -5.41
C ILE A 214 11.11 -17.59 -4.66
N GLU A 215 11.12 -17.66 -3.33
CA GLU A 215 11.82 -16.67 -2.48
C GLU A 215 13.34 -16.89 -2.58
N PRO A 216 14.13 -15.93 -3.09
CA PRO A 216 15.52 -16.21 -3.49
C PRO A 216 16.49 -16.59 -2.37
N LYS A 217 16.14 -16.36 -1.10
CA LYS A 217 17.05 -16.61 0.03
C LYS A 217 16.81 -17.97 0.67
N THR A 218 15.55 -18.31 0.87
CA THR A 218 15.10 -19.54 1.54
C THR A 218 14.75 -20.63 0.54
N HIS A 219 14.61 -20.28 -0.75
CA HIS A 219 14.11 -21.15 -1.81
C HIS A 219 12.71 -21.72 -1.54
N LYS A 220 11.95 -21.09 -0.63
CA LYS A 220 10.56 -21.44 -0.36
C LYS A 220 9.65 -20.94 -1.47
N HIS A 221 8.58 -21.68 -1.70
CA HIS A 221 7.55 -21.31 -2.65
C HIS A 221 6.73 -20.15 -2.13
N LEU A 222 6.46 -19.15 -2.97
CA LEU A 222 5.60 -18.06 -2.54
C LEU A 222 4.16 -18.55 -2.33
N ALA A 223 3.53 -18.05 -1.27
CA ALA A 223 2.10 -18.22 -1.00
C ALA A 223 1.44 -16.84 -0.92
N THR A 224 0.25 -16.68 -1.49
CA THR A 224 -0.42 -15.37 -1.61
C THR A 224 -1.89 -15.43 -1.18
N LEU A 225 -2.40 -14.25 -0.82
CA LEU A 225 -3.83 -13.99 -0.62
C LEU A 225 -4.37 -13.31 -1.88
N ASP A 226 -5.41 -13.91 -2.46
CA ASP A 226 -6.01 -13.51 -3.73
C ASP A 226 -7.51 -13.23 -3.56
N PRO A 227 -7.94 -11.96 -3.45
CA PRO A 227 -9.35 -11.62 -3.35
C PRO A 227 -10.04 -11.53 -4.72
N CYS A 228 -9.36 -11.86 -5.84
CA CYS A 228 -9.84 -11.61 -7.20
C CYS A 228 -11.33 -11.97 -7.40
N PRO A 229 -12.12 -11.11 -8.07
CA PRO A 229 -13.55 -11.37 -8.31
C PRO A 229 -13.86 -12.70 -9.01
N SER A 230 -12.95 -13.20 -9.85
CA SER A 230 -13.15 -14.49 -10.52
C SER A 230 -12.94 -15.67 -9.56
N CYS A 231 -11.89 -15.64 -8.74
CA CYS A 231 -11.53 -16.71 -7.83
C CYS A 231 -12.60 -16.92 -6.75
N ARG A 232 -13.14 -15.85 -6.15
CA ARG A 232 -14.21 -15.97 -5.16
C ARG A 232 -15.45 -16.68 -5.69
N LEU A 233 -15.78 -16.44 -6.97
CA LEU A 233 -16.93 -17.03 -7.66
C LEU A 233 -16.69 -18.49 -8.10
N THR A 234 -15.46 -19.00 -7.97
CA THR A 234 -15.12 -20.41 -8.21
C THR A 234 -14.89 -21.21 -6.94
N VAL A 235 -14.51 -20.55 -5.83
CA VAL A 235 -14.14 -21.23 -4.57
C VAL A 235 -15.13 -20.96 -3.43
N GLY A 236 -15.97 -19.93 -3.54
CA GLY A 236 -16.98 -19.61 -2.52
C GLY A 236 -16.45 -18.84 -1.30
N VAL A 237 -15.25 -18.26 -1.38
CA VAL A 237 -14.67 -17.44 -0.30
C VAL A 237 -14.22 -16.08 -0.80
N ASP A 238 -14.17 -15.08 0.06
CA ASP A 238 -13.84 -13.70 -0.33
C ASP A 238 -12.33 -13.48 -0.59
N VAL A 239 -11.45 -14.35 -0.07
CA VAL A 239 -10.00 -14.34 -0.30
C VAL A 239 -9.52 -15.77 -0.49
N MET A 240 -9.00 -16.10 -1.68
CA MET A 240 -8.41 -17.39 -2.03
C MET A 240 -6.92 -17.44 -1.67
N ASN A 241 -6.36 -18.65 -1.54
CA ASN A 241 -4.99 -18.87 -1.08
C ASN A 241 -4.24 -19.80 -2.05
N TRP A 242 -3.26 -19.24 -2.76
CA TRP A 242 -2.48 -19.96 -3.76
C TRP A 242 -1.01 -20.05 -3.36
N THR A 243 -0.38 -21.18 -3.67
CA THR A 243 1.08 -21.26 -3.82
C THR A 243 1.43 -21.64 -5.26
N PHE A 244 2.65 -21.36 -5.69
CA PHE A 244 3.08 -21.51 -7.08
C PHE A 244 4.16 -22.57 -7.17
N VAL A 245 3.95 -23.62 -7.94
CA VAL A 245 4.88 -24.75 -8.07
C VAL A 245 5.19 -25.04 -9.53
N MET A 246 6.34 -25.66 -9.78
CA MET A 246 6.63 -26.17 -11.12
C MET A 246 6.02 -27.57 -11.31
N PRO A 247 5.53 -27.92 -12.51
CA PRO A 247 4.97 -29.24 -12.80
C PRO A 247 5.91 -30.42 -12.47
N GLN A 248 7.23 -30.19 -12.47
CA GLN A 248 8.26 -31.17 -12.08
C GLN A 248 8.18 -31.56 -10.59
N GLN A 249 7.53 -30.74 -9.77
CA GLN A 249 7.38 -30.94 -8.33
C GLN A 249 6.05 -31.59 -7.96
N ILE A 250 5.17 -31.88 -8.93
CA ILE A 250 3.95 -32.63 -8.69
C ILE A 250 4.11 -34.02 -9.29
N ASP A 251 3.77 -35.06 -8.53
CA ASP A 251 3.59 -36.40 -9.09
C ASP A 251 2.40 -37.14 -8.47
N PHE A 252 2.16 -38.34 -8.96
CA PHE A 252 1.31 -39.32 -8.30
C PHE A 252 2.01 -39.89 -7.05
N PRO A 253 1.26 -40.32 -6.00
CA PRO A 253 1.84 -40.94 -4.81
C PRO A 253 2.67 -42.20 -5.11
N GLU A 254 2.18 -43.07 -6.00
CA GLU A 254 2.86 -44.30 -6.39
C GLU A 254 3.55 -44.17 -7.75
N LYS A 255 4.85 -44.52 -7.80
CA LYS A 255 5.59 -44.65 -9.07
C LYS A 255 5.24 -45.98 -9.73
N THR A 256 4.26 -45.98 -10.63
CA THR A 256 3.94 -47.14 -11.48
C THR A 256 4.71 -47.07 -12.81
N LYS A 257 4.74 -48.17 -13.58
CA LYS A 257 5.27 -48.20 -14.96
C LYS A 257 4.48 -47.33 -15.97
N GLY A 258 3.57 -46.48 -15.50
CA GLY A 258 2.75 -45.58 -16.31
C GLY A 258 3.48 -44.27 -16.65
N SER A 259 2.79 -43.35 -17.33
CA SER A 259 3.34 -42.02 -17.62
C SER A 259 3.52 -41.21 -16.33
N ASP A 260 4.57 -40.42 -16.28
CA ASP A 260 4.78 -39.44 -15.22
C ASP A 260 3.66 -38.38 -15.22
N PHE A 261 3.56 -37.63 -14.12
CA PHE A 261 2.71 -36.45 -14.10
C PHE A 261 3.19 -35.43 -15.17
N PRO A 262 2.28 -34.72 -15.86
CA PRO A 262 2.62 -33.79 -16.92
C PRO A 262 3.63 -32.73 -16.48
N ARG A 263 4.58 -32.40 -17.36
CA ARG A 263 5.69 -31.49 -17.04
C ARG A 263 5.51 -30.05 -17.53
N ASN A 264 4.33 -29.75 -18.08
CA ASN A 264 3.85 -28.40 -18.39
C ASN A 264 2.32 -28.36 -18.32
N THR A 265 1.74 -27.16 -18.23
CA THR A 265 0.29 -26.97 -18.05
C THR A 265 -0.54 -27.35 -19.29
N LEU A 266 0.03 -27.32 -20.49
CA LEU A 266 -0.66 -27.71 -21.73
C LEU A 266 -0.83 -29.23 -21.83
N ASP A 267 0.17 -29.98 -21.41
CA ASP A 267 0.10 -31.43 -21.30
C ASP A 267 -0.84 -31.84 -20.16
N LEU A 268 -0.86 -31.09 -19.04
CA LEU A 268 -1.84 -31.29 -17.97
C LEU A 268 -3.28 -31.12 -18.48
N LYS A 269 -3.54 -30.05 -19.24
CA LYS A 269 -4.82 -29.80 -19.90
C LYS A 269 -5.22 -30.98 -20.77
N SER A 270 -4.31 -31.43 -21.63
CA SER A 270 -4.55 -32.52 -22.57
C SER A 270 -4.78 -33.84 -21.86
N ALA A 271 -4.02 -34.12 -20.80
CA ALA A 271 -4.13 -35.35 -20.01
C ALA A 271 -5.43 -35.42 -19.21
N VAL A 272 -5.89 -34.31 -18.63
CA VAL A 272 -7.13 -34.28 -17.82
C VAL A 272 -8.38 -34.25 -18.69
N ASP A 273 -8.33 -33.59 -19.84
CA ASP A 273 -9.46 -33.48 -20.78
C ASP A 273 -9.65 -34.75 -21.64
N ASN A 274 -8.68 -35.66 -21.64
CA ASN A 274 -8.75 -36.92 -22.37
C ASN A 274 -9.81 -37.86 -21.74
N PRO A 275 -10.79 -38.37 -22.51
CA PRO A 275 -11.74 -39.37 -22.03
C PRO A 275 -11.08 -40.67 -21.52
N ASP A 276 -9.96 -41.07 -22.12
CA ASP A 276 -9.17 -42.27 -21.79
C ASP A 276 -7.98 -41.94 -20.87
N ARG A 277 -8.09 -40.86 -20.09
CA ARG A 277 -7.04 -40.40 -19.16
C ARG A 277 -6.68 -41.45 -18.10
N ASP A 278 -5.47 -41.30 -17.56
CA ASP A 278 -4.98 -42.12 -16.47
C ASP A 278 -5.93 -42.05 -15.25
N SER A 279 -6.37 -43.22 -14.77
CA SER A 279 -7.25 -43.35 -13.61
C SER A 279 -6.73 -42.66 -12.34
N ARG A 280 -5.41 -42.44 -12.22
CA ARG A 280 -4.76 -41.74 -11.09
C ARG A 280 -5.13 -40.26 -11.00
N TYR A 281 -5.61 -39.63 -12.07
CA TYR A 281 -6.22 -38.28 -11.98
C TYR A 281 -7.55 -38.29 -11.22
N GLY A 282 -8.16 -39.47 -11.08
CA GLY A 282 -9.39 -39.70 -10.33
C GLY A 282 -10.51 -38.75 -10.75
N THR A 283 -10.94 -37.93 -9.79
CA THR A 283 -12.07 -36.99 -9.93
C THR A 283 -11.65 -35.59 -10.39
N LEU A 284 -10.35 -35.36 -10.70
CA LEU A 284 -9.86 -34.08 -11.20
C LEU A 284 -10.58 -33.75 -12.51
N ALA A 285 -11.18 -32.58 -12.58
CA ALA A 285 -11.88 -32.06 -13.75
C ALA A 285 -11.36 -30.66 -14.06
N ILE A 286 -11.57 -30.21 -15.30
CA ILE A 286 -11.12 -28.92 -15.79
C ILE A 286 -12.31 -28.04 -16.18
N TYR A 287 -12.28 -26.78 -15.77
CA TYR A 287 -13.17 -25.72 -16.20
C TYR A 287 -12.35 -24.61 -16.85
N ARG A 288 -12.70 -24.24 -18.08
CA ARG A 288 -12.06 -23.15 -18.81
C ARG A 288 -12.85 -21.87 -18.59
N SER A 289 -12.38 -20.98 -17.71
CA SER A 289 -13.06 -19.71 -17.41
C SER A 289 -12.90 -18.67 -18.53
N SER A 290 -11.85 -18.81 -19.33
CA SER A 290 -11.57 -18.08 -20.59
C SER A 290 -10.76 -19.00 -21.51
N PRO A 291 -10.48 -18.64 -22.78
CA PRO A 291 -9.73 -19.51 -23.71
C PRO A 291 -8.35 -19.97 -23.19
N ASP A 292 -7.68 -19.11 -22.43
CA ASP A 292 -6.32 -19.23 -21.92
C ASP A 292 -6.23 -19.59 -20.43
N VAL A 293 -7.34 -19.59 -19.70
CA VAL A 293 -7.38 -19.87 -18.26
C VAL A 293 -8.01 -21.24 -17.98
N GLN A 294 -7.31 -22.03 -17.16
CA GLN A 294 -7.71 -23.39 -16.80
C GLN A 294 -7.83 -23.49 -15.28
N ARG A 295 -8.98 -24.00 -14.80
CA ARG A 295 -9.27 -24.19 -13.38
C ARG A 295 -9.57 -25.65 -13.12
N TYR A 296 -8.78 -26.28 -12.28
CA TYR A 296 -8.90 -27.70 -11.96
C TYR A 296 -9.55 -27.90 -10.60
N PHE A 297 -10.47 -28.85 -10.52
CA PHE A 297 -11.25 -29.10 -9.31
C PHE A 297 -11.64 -30.56 -9.18
N CYS A 298 -12.01 -30.97 -7.97
CA CYS A 298 -12.62 -32.26 -7.72
C CYS A 298 -14.11 -32.23 -8.14
N SER A 299 -14.45 -32.95 -9.20
CA SER A 299 -15.83 -33.06 -9.70
C SER A 299 -16.84 -33.71 -8.74
N ARG A 300 -16.35 -34.30 -7.64
CA ARG A 300 -17.16 -34.94 -6.60
C ARG A 300 -17.43 -34.03 -5.40
N CYS A 301 -16.40 -33.42 -4.82
CA CYS A 301 -16.53 -32.66 -3.56
C CYS A 301 -16.43 -31.14 -3.72
N SER A 302 -16.24 -30.63 -4.94
CA SER A 302 -16.07 -29.21 -5.28
C SER A 302 -14.69 -28.61 -4.98
N ALA A 303 -13.76 -29.38 -4.40
CA ALA A 303 -12.45 -28.85 -4.01
C ALA A 303 -11.70 -28.25 -5.20
N THR A 304 -11.38 -26.96 -5.13
CA THR A 304 -10.48 -26.30 -6.08
C THR A 304 -9.06 -26.82 -5.87
N VAL A 305 -8.40 -27.25 -6.94
CA VAL A 305 -7.09 -27.92 -6.89
C VAL A 305 -6.01 -27.04 -7.52
N PHE A 306 -6.18 -26.67 -8.79
CA PHE A 306 -5.20 -25.88 -9.54
C PHE A 306 -5.82 -24.71 -10.28
N TYR A 307 -5.02 -23.67 -10.48
CA TYR A 307 -5.24 -22.64 -11.48
C TYR A 307 -4.01 -22.56 -12.39
N THR A 308 -4.21 -22.50 -13.69
CA THR A 308 -3.13 -22.32 -14.66
C THR A 308 -3.56 -21.39 -15.80
N VAL A 309 -2.56 -20.82 -16.47
CA VAL A 309 -2.72 -20.00 -17.67
C VAL A 309 -1.76 -20.48 -18.74
N ASP A 310 -2.19 -20.36 -20.00
CA ASP A 310 -1.42 -20.86 -21.15
C ASP A 310 -0.08 -20.11 -21.35
N ASP A 311 0.06 -18.87 -20.83
CA ASP A 311 1.26 -18.03 -20.94
C ASP A 311 2.34 -18.31 -19.87
N ARG A 312 2.03 -19.14 -18.86
CA ARG A 312 2.98 -19.63 -17.83
C ARG A 312 2.99 -21.17 -17.80
N PRO A 313 3.43 -21.86 -18.87
CA PRO A 313 3.36 -23.31 -18.97
C PRO A 313 4.18 -24.07 -17.91
N GLU A 314 5.13 -23.41 -17.28
CA GLU A 314 6.00 -23.92 -16.23
C GLU A 314 5.49 -23.68 -14.80
N CYS A 315 4.31 -23.04 -14.62
CA CYS A 315 3.79 -22.67 -13.31
C CYS A 315 2.37 -23.21 -13.10
N ILE A 316 2.16 -23.88 -11.97
CA ILE A 316 0.84 -24.32 -11.49
C ILE A 316 0.57 -23.62 -10.17
N ASP A 317 -0.54 -22.89 -10.11
CA ASP A 317 -1.03 -22.29 -8.87
C ASP A 317 -1.84 -23.37 -8.13
N VAL A 318 -1.39 -23.80 -6.95
CA VAL A 318 -1.97 -24.89 -6.14
C VAL A 318 -2.73 -24.31 -4.95
N ALA A 319 -3.95 -24.82 -4.74
CA ALA A 319 -4.77 -24.47 -3.58
C ALA A 319 -4.11 -24.95 -2.28
N VAL A 320 -3.65 -24.02 -1.44
CA VAL A 320 -2.85 -24.33 -0.23
C VAL A 320 -3.62 -25.22 0.75
N ALA A 321 -4.95 -25.08 0.80
CA ALA A 321 -5.83 -25.86 1.67
C ALA A 321 -5.80 -27.37 1.41
N LEU A 322 -5.30 -27.81 0.25
CA LEU A 322 -5.17 -29.21 -0.10
C LEU A 322 -3.80 -29.81 0.25
N LEU A 323 -2.85 -28.99 0.72
CA LEU A 323 -1.53 -29.43 1.15
C LEU A 323 -1.61 -29.97 2.58
N HIS A 324 -1.33 -31.27 2.74
CA HIS A 324 -1.35 -31.94 4.04
C HIS A 324 0.06 -31.97 4.62
N ALA A 325 0.45 -30.86 5.25
CA ALA A 325 1.73 -30.75 5.95
C ALA A 325 1.55 -30.99 7.47
N PRO A 326 2.46 -31.72 8.13
CA PRO A 326 2.32 -32.02 9.55
C PRO A 326 2.40 -30.78 10.46
N GLU A 327 3.06 -29.72 10.00
CA GLU A 327 3.24 -28.47 10.76
C GLU A 327 2.00 -27.57 10.80
N GLY A 328 1.02 -27.79 9.92
CA GLY A 328 -0.23 -27.03 9.93
C GLY A 328 -0.65 -26.49 8.57
N ALA A 329 -1.74 -25.71 8.59
CA ALA A 329 -2.45 -25.27 7.39
C ALA A 329 -1.68 -24.26 6.53
N ARG A 330 -0.72 -23.51 7.08
CA ARG A 330 0.12 -22.53 6.37
C ARG A 330 1.36 -23.14 5.72
N VAL A 331 1.75 -24.36 6.10
CA VAL A 331 2.83 -25.12 5.43
C VAL A 331 4.15 -24.32 5.37
N GLU A 332 4.48 -23.60 6.45
CA GLU A 332 5.57 -22.62 6.49
C GLU A 332 6.98 -23.23 6.34
N SER A 333 7.12 -24.56 6.42
CA SER A 333 8.39 -25.24 6.18
C SER A 333 8.86 -25.10 4.73
N VAL A 334 7.92 -25.01 3.77
CA VAL A 334 8.21 -24.90 2.33
C VAL A 334 7.57 -23.68 1.68
N LEU A 335 6.64 -23.00 2.36
CA LEU A 335 5.96 -21.80 1.85
C LEU A 335 6.47 -20.52 2.53
N ALA A 336 6.67 -19.49 1.72
CA ALA A 336 6.92 -18.11 2.16
C ALA A 336 5.69 -17.25 1.83
N TRP A 337 4.99 -16.77 2.86
CA TRP A 337 3.76 -16.01 2.68
C TRP A 337 4.02 -14.53 2.35
N HIS A 338 3.58 -14.11 1.17
CA HIS A 338 3.51 -12.72 0.74
C HIS A 338 2.27 -12.04 1.32
N LEU A 339 2.33 -11.74 2.60
CA LEU A 339 1.27 -11.06 3.34
C LEU A 339 1.40 -9.55 3.17
N GLY A 340 0.31 -8.85 2.84
CA GLY A 340 0.25 -7.39 2.92
C GLY A 340 1.04 -6.57 1.89
N ALA A 341 2.31 -6.89 1.67
CA ALA A 341 3.22 -6.20 0.77
C ALA A 341 2.85 -6.38 -0.72
N LYS A 342 2.27 -7.53 -1.07
CA LYS A 342 1.74 -7.85 -2.42
C LYS A 342 0.54 -8.80 -2.28
N MET A 343 -0.69 -8.31 -2.45
CA MET A 343 -1.87 -9.17 -2.68
C MET A 343 -2.15 -9.29 -4.17
N MET A 344 -2.53 -10.48 -4.62
CA MET A 344 -2.95 -10.68 -6.02
C MET A 344 -4.27 -9.94 -6.26
N GLY A 345 -4.43 -9.33 -7.45
CA GLY A 345 -5.71 -8.71 -7.84
C GLY A 345 -6.11 -7.42 -7.09
N GLU A 346 -5.18 -6.73 -6.41
CA GLU A 346 -5.47 -5.52 -5.60
C GLU A 346 -6.28 -4.43 -6.32
N TRP A 347 -6.15 -4.33 -7.65
CA TRP A 347 -6.83 -3.36 -8.49
C TRP A 347 -8.32 -3.66 -8.72
N ASP A 348 -8.80 -4.85 -8.35
CA ASP A 348 -10.14 -5.34 -8.71
C ASP A 348 -11.23 -5.04 -7.64
N PHE A 349 -10.88 -4.42 -6.50
CA PHE A 349 -11.79 -4.18 -5.35
C PHE A 349 -12.36 -2.77 -5.27
N GLU A 350 -12.60 -2.10 -6.40
CA GLU A 350 -12.84 -0.65 -6.38
C GLU A 350 -14.14 -0.20 -5.67
N LYS A 351 -15.13 -1.09 -5.43
CA LYS A 351 -16.47 -0.71 -4.92
C LYS A 351 -17.15 -1.78 -4.04
N GLY A 352 -17.94 -1.33 -3.05
CA GLY A 352 -18.85 -2.14 -2.22
C GLY A 352 -18.22 -2.76 -0.96
N TRP A 353 -19.06 -3.40 -0.12
CA TRP A 353 -18.67 -3.97 1.19
C TRP A 353 -17.46 -4.92 1.19
N ARG A 354 -17.13 -5.53 0.05
CA ARG A 354 -15.97 -6.45 -0.07
C ARG A 354 -14.63 -5.75 -0.06
N LYS A 355 -14.59 -4.48 -0.48
CA LYS A 355 -13.36 -3.70 -0.48
C LYS A 355 -12.80 -3.63 0.93
N ASP A 356 -13.65 -3.32 1.89
CA ASP A 356 -13.26 -3.15 3.28
C ASP A 356 -12.80 -4.48 3.87
N PHE A 357 -13.49 -5.59 3.56
CA PHE A 357 -13.06 -6.93 3.93
C PHE A 357 -11.63 -7.23 3.43
N ALA A 358 -11.38 -7.07 2.12
CA ALA A 358 -10.06 -7.38 1.53
C ALA A 358 -8.96 -6.46 2.08
N MET A 359 -9.25 -5.18 2.30
CA MET A 359 -8.33 -4.21 2.90
C MET A 359 -7.99 -4.57 4.34
N SER A 360 -8.97 -4.97 5.16
CA SER A 360 -8.72 -5.42 6.53
C SER A 360 -7.84 -6.67 6.59
N VAL A 361 -8.04 -7.61 5.66
CA VAL A 361 -7.15 -8.79 5.55
C VAL A 361 -5.74 -8.37 5.13
N LYS A 362 -5.61 -7.44 4.18
CA LYS A 362 -4.31 -6.89 3.75
C LYS A 362 -3.56 -6.27 4.93
N GLU A 363 -4.19 -5.36 5.66
CA GLU A 363 -3.60 -4.63 6.76
C GLU A 363 -3.23 -5.56 7.93
N THR A 364 -4.13 -6.49 8.27
CA THR A 364 -3.88 -7.43 9.38
C THR A 364 -2.76 -8.40 9.04
N SER A 365 -2.73 -8.93 7.82
CA SER A 365 -1.67 -9.84 7.38
C SER A 365 -0.32 -9.12 7.21
N GLU A 366 -0.31 -7.88 6.71
CA GLU A 366 0.91 -7.06 6.66
C GLU A 366 1.48 -6.83 8.06
N LYS A 367 0.63 -6.43 9.00
CA LYS A 367 1.02 -6.24 10.39
C LYS A 367 1.66 -7.50 10.96
N TRP A 368 1.01 -8.65 10.77
CA TRP A 368 1.54 -9.94 11.21
C TRP A 368 2.88 -10.28 10.55
N ARG A 369 3.05 -10.00 9.24
CA ARG A 369 4.30 -10.24 8.51
C ARG A 369 5.43 -9.40 9.06
N ILE A 370 5.15 -8.13 9.34
CA ILE A 370 6.09 -7.20 9.96
C ILE A 370 6.47 -7.71 11.35
N GLU A 371 5.50 -8.17 12.15
CA GLU A 371 5.74 -8.74 13.48
C GLU A 371 6.56 -10.05 13.44
N LYS A 372 6.38 -10.92 12.44
CA LYS A 372 7.15 -12.18 12.28
C LYS A 372 8.53 -11.99 11.63
N ALA A 373 8.64 -11.19 10.58
CA ALA A 373 9.90 -10.94 9.86
C ALA A 373 10.90 -10.12 10.70
N SER A 374 10.39 -9.51 11.76
CA SER A 374 11.13 -8.72 12.73
C SER A 374 10.80 -9.23 14.14
N PRO A 375 11.47 -10.26 14.67
CA PRO A 375 11.53 -10.45 16.13
C PRO A 375 12.12 -9.22 16.84
N GLY A 376 12.62 -8.23 16.10
CA GLY A 376 13.02 -6.93 16.60
C GLY A 376 12.88 -5.89 15.49
N ILE A 377 12.48 -4.68 15.89
CA ILE A 377 12.11 -3.53 15.05
C ILE A 377 10.61 -3.50 14.70
N PHE A 378 9.74 -3.57 15.71
CA PHE A 378 8.69 -2.56 15.95
C PHE A 378 8.40 -2.51 17.46
N PHE A 379 8.77 -1.42 18.10
CA PHE A 379 8.45 -1.15 19.50
C PHE A 379 7.03 -0.60 19.60
N ASN A 380 6.10 -1.43 20.07
CA ASN A 380 4.84 -0.98 20.65
C ASN A 380 4.94 -1.19 22.18
N TRP A 381 5.38 -0.16 22.92
CA TRP A 381 5.42 -0.22 24.39
C TRP A 381 4.06 0.12 24.98
N THR A 382 3.12 -0.83 24.95
CA THR A 382 2.07 -0.89 25.97
C THR A 382 1.62 -2.34 26.18
N LEU A 383 2.05 -2.92 27.30
CA LEU A 383 1.52 -4.10 28.02
C LEU A 383 1.17 -5.37 27.22
N THR A 384 2.01 -6.40 27.34
CA THR A 384 1.69 -7.62 28.11
C THR A 384 2.97 -8.40 28.43
N VAL A 385 3.26 -8.50 29.72
CA VAL A 385 4.23 -9.43 30.32
C VAL A 385 3.62 -10.82 30.25
N LEU A 386 4.17 -11.73 29.43
CA LEU A 386 4.04 -13.18 29.64
C LEU A 386 5.37 -13.92 29.31
N PHE A 387 5.55 -15.02 30.03
CA PHE A 387 6.78 -15.67 30.45
C PHE A 387 7.72 -16.14 29.32
N VAL A 388 9.02 -15.90 29.51
CA VAL A 388 10.08 -16.83 29.05
C VAL A 388 10.69 -17.39 30.32
N GLN A 389 10.40 -18.66 30.60
CA GLN A 389 11.15 -19.42 31.58
C GLN A 389 12.47 -19.86 30.95
N HIS A 390 13.56 -19.50 31.62
CA HIS A 390 14.86 -20.18 31.62
C HIS A 390 15.69 -20.11 30.33
N VAL A 391 16.36 -18.97 30.15
CA VAL A 391 17.71 -18.94 29.57
C VAL A 391 18.62 -18.19 30.54
N SER A 392 19.67 -18.86 31.01
CA SER A 392 20.65 -18.31 31.96
C SER A 392 21.27 -17.01 31.43
N PRO A 393 21.50 -15.99 32.28
CA PRO A 393 22.12 -14.74 31.85
C PRO A 393 23.60 -14.95 31.46
N PRO A 394 24.14 -14.17 30.50
CA PRO A 394 25.59 -14.09 30.28
C PRO A 394 26.27 -13.54 31.55
N PRO A 395 27.58 -13.79 31.75
CA PRO A 395 28.20 -13.84 33.08
C PRO A 395 28.03 -12.54 33.86
N ARG A 396 27.56 -12.65 35.11
CA ARG A 396 27.41 -11.55 36.10
C ARG A 396 28.74 -10.92 36.55
N HIS A 397 29.80 -10.99 35.74
CA HIS A 397 31.16 -10.57 36.10
C HIS A 397 31.67 -9.30 35.39
N VAL A 398 30.85 -8.68 34.54
CA VAL A 398 31.23 -7.44 33.81
C VAL A 398 30.40 -6.26 34.35
N SER A 399 31.06 -5.17 34.73
CA SER A 399 30.38 -3.98 35.28
C SER A 399 29.44 -3.34 34.25
N TYR A 400 28.48 -2.53 34.71
CA TYR A 400 27.59 -1.79 33.81
C TYR A 400 28.37 -0.91 32.84
N GLU A 401 29.41 -0.20 33.30
CA GLU A 401 30.18 0.70 32.43
C GLU A 401 30.94 -0.06 31.32
N VAL A 402 31.43 -1.26 31.61
CA VAL A 402 32.12 -2.07 30.60
C VAL A 402 31.13 -2.66 29.60
N ARG A 403 29.94 -3.10 30.06
CA ARG A 403 28.86 -3.58 29.17
C ARG A 403 28.34 -2.46 28.26
N ASP A 404 28.11 -1.28 28.81
CA ASP A 404 27.67 -0.11 28.05
C ASP A 404 28.68 0.26 26.96
N LYS A 405 29.98 0.28 27.28
CA LYS A 405 31.05 0.48 26.28
C LYS A 405 31.04 -0.59 25.18
N ILE A 406 30.89 -1.87 25.55
CA ILE A 406 30.82 -2.95 24.57
C ILE A 406 29.62 -2.75 23.63
N PHE A 407 28.46 -2.38 24.17
CA PHE A 407 27.27 -2.12 23.36
C PHE A 407 27.46 -0.91 22.46
N GLN A 408 28.08 0.16 22.95
CA GLN A 408 28.38 1.33 22.14
C GLN A 408 29.31 1.00 20.97
N GLU A 409 30.38 0.24 21.20
CA GLU A 409 31.28 -0.20 20.15
C GLU A 409 30.61 -1.18 19.16
N TYR A 410 29.71 -2.04 19.63
CA TYR A 410 29.00 -2.99 18.76
C TYR A 410 28.02 -2.30 17.80
N PHE A 411 27.20 -1.35 18.30
CA PHE A 411 26.17 -0.71 17.49
C PHE A 411 26.67 0.48 16.68
N ARG A 412 27.83 1.05 17.02
CA ARG A 412 28.43 2.12 16.24
C ARG A 412 29.03 1.57 14.95
N VAL A 413 28.57 2.11 13.84
CA VAL A 413 29.03 1.76 12.50
C VAL A 413 29.81 2.92 11.91
N GLU A 414 30.97 2.63 11.33
CA GLU A 414 31.77 3.64 10.63
C GLU A 414 30.99 4.21 9.44
N GLY A 415 30.91 5.54 9.35
CA GLY A 415 30.08 6.23 8.35
C GLY A 415 28.57 6.27 8.66
N GLY A 416 28.12 5.59 9.71
CA GLY A 416 26.72 5.56 10.15
C GLY A 416 25.82 4.71 9.24
N TYR A 417 24.52 5.04 9.24
CA TYR A 417 23.51 4.34 8.45
C TYR A 417 23.13 5.14 7.21
N VAL A 418 22.77 4.43 6.14
CA VAL A 418 22.31 5.02 4.87
C VAL A 418 20.94 4.44 4.54
N PHE A 419 19.99 5.30 4.19
CA PHE A 419 18.70 4.86 3.70
C PHE A 419 18.80 4.48 2.22
N SER A 420 18.65 3.18 1.93
CA SER A 420 18.60 2.65 0.57
C SER A 420 17.21 2.89 -0.01
N SER A 421 17.15 3.73 -1.05
CA SER A 421 15.94 4.02 -1.81
C SER A 421 15.37 2.81 -2.54
N GLU A 422 16.22 1.87 -2.97
CA GLU A 422 15.81 0.67 -3.70
C GLU A 422 15.17 -0.38 -2.79
N SER A 423 15.71 -0.56 -1.59
CA SER A 423 15.21 -1.55 -0.63
C SER A 423 14.24 -0.97 0.41
N GLU A 424 14.08 0.35 0.44
CA GLU A 424 13.39 1.12 1.49
C GLU A 424 13.86 0.74 2.92
N LYS A 425 15.16 0.43 3.09
CA LYS A 425 15.76 -0.02 4.35
C LYS A 425 17.02 0.77 4.70
N LEU A 426 17.36 0.77 5.99
CA LEU A 426 18.66 1.24 6.46
C LEU A 426 19.72 0.17 6.24
N THR A 427 20.84 0.58 5.65
CA THR A 427 22.06 -0.21 5.50
C THR A 427 23.21 0.50 6.21
N THR A 428 24.33 -0.19 6.37
CA THR A 428 25.62 0.45 6.67
C THR A 428 26.09 1.30 5.49
N ALA A 429 27.09 2.17 5.69
CA ALA A 429 27.61 3.08 4.67
C ALA A 429 28.23 2.37 3.44
N ASP A 430 28.72 1.15 3.61
CA ASP A 430 29.22 0.25 2.56
C ASP A 430 28.11 -0.61 1.91
N GLY A 431 26.84 -0.40 2.28
CA GLY A 431 25.68 -1.07 1.68
C GLY A 431 25.33 -2.43 2.28
N GLN A 432 25.96 -2.84 3.38
CA GLN A 432 25.67 -4.11 4.05
C GLN A 432 24.45 -3.99 5.00
N PRO A 433 23.79 -5.11 5.35
CA PRO A 433 22.78 -5.13 6.39
C PRO A 433 23.36 -4.71 7.75
N ILE A 434 22.58 -3.98 8.55
CA ILE A 434 22.98 -3.59 9.91
C ILE A 434 22.88 -4.81 10.84
N ASP A 435 23.96 -5.12 11.57
CA ASP A 435 23.99 -6.23 12.51
C ASP A 435 23.29 -5.87 13.84
N PHE A 436 22.18 -6.55 14.11
CA PHE A 436 21.43 -6.45 15.36
C PHE A 436 21.47 -7.74 16.18
N SER A 437 22.34 -8.70 15.84
CA SER A 437 22.39 -10.04 16.45
C SER A 437 22.47 -9.99 17.98
N LEU A 438 23.20 -9.02 18.53
CA LEU A 438 23.32 -8.83 19.98
C LEU A 438 21.99 -8.47 20.66
N MET A 439 21.11 -7.70 20.00
CA MET A 439 19.78 -7.38 20.54
C MET A 439 18.89 -8.61 20.62
N TYR A 440 19.14 -9.62 19.78
CA TYR A 440 18.36 -10.86 19.77
C TYR A 440 18.83 -11.89 20.80
N ALA A 441 19.97 -11.67 21.45
CA ALA A 441 20.53 -12.63 22.40
C ALA A 441 19.68 -12.81 23.66
N CYS A 442 19.16 -11.72 24.27
CA CYS A 442 18.21 -11.80 25.38
C CYS A 442 17.44 -10.50 25.61
N ARG A 443 16.27 -10.59 26.28
CA ARG A 443 15.39 -9.44 26.58
C ARG A 443 16.08 -8.31 27.36
N SER A 444 17.03 -8.63 28.25
CA SER A 444 17.76 -7.60 29.01
C SER A 444 18.63 -6.77 28.08
N ILE A 445 19.44 -7.42 27.23
CA ILE A 445 20.30 -6.71 26.28
C ILE A 445 19.44 -5.91 25.30
N ALA A 446 18.38 -6.52 24.75
CA ALA A 446 17.44 -5.81 23.86
C ALA A 446 16.90 -4.51 24.48
N ASN A 447 16.50 -4.56 25.76
CA ASN A 447 15.99 -3.39 26.48
C ASN A 447 17.08 -2.37 26.79
N ASP A 448 18.27 -2.84 27.18
CA ASP A 448 19.41 -1.98 27.50
C ASP A 448 19.94 -1.27 26.25
N THR A 449 19.80 -1.87 25.06
CA THR A 449 20.42 -1.36 23.82
C THR A 449 19.44 -0.82 22.78
N LYS A 450 18.12 -0.89 23.00
CA LYS A 450 17.10 -0.50 22.01
C LYS A 450 17.22 0.89 21.38
N HIS A 451 17.87 1.81 22.09
CA HIS A 451 18.07 3.20 21.69
C HIS A 451 19.42 3.43 21.00
N LEU A 452 20.41 2.58 21.26
CA LEU A 452 21.79 2.76 20.80
C LEU A 452 21.94 2.86 19.27
N PRO A 453 21.22 2.07 18.43
CA PRO A 453 21.35 2.19 16.98
C PRO A 453 21.10 3.60 16.46
N PHE A 454 20.06 4.28 16.94
CA PHE A 454 19.73 5.65 16.52
C PHE A 454 20.50 6.73 17.29
N GLU A 455 20.95 6.43 18.52
CA GLU A 455 21.70 7.39 19.31
C GLU A 455 23.18 7.49 18.91
N LEU A 456 23.76 6.40 18.40
CA LEU A 456 25.19 6.32 18.10
C LEU A 456 25.53 6.60 16.64
N ASN A 457 24.55 6.46 15.73
CA ASN A 457 24.77 6.54 14.29
C ASN A 457 23.96 7.66 13.66
N ASN A 458 24.64 8.43 12.81
CA ASN A 458 23.96 9.36 11.93
C ASN A 458 23.28 8.58 10.80
N ILE A 459 22.13 9.07 10.34
CA ILE A 459 21.40 8.47 9.22
C ILE A 459 21.45 9.41 8.02
N SER A 460 21.92 8.90 6.89
CA SER A 460 22.02 9.65 5.64
C SER A 460 20.88 9.31 4.66
N PHE A 461 20.32 10.34 4.04
CA PHE A 461 19.29 10.24 3.00
C PHE A 461 19.76 11.01 1.75
N SER A 462 19.49 10.49 0.57
CA SER A 462 19.79 11.15 -0.72
C SER A 462 18.54 11.40 -1.54
N THR A 463 18.66 12.19 -2.61
CA THR A 463 17.58 12.46 -3.56
C THR A 463 17.05 11.15 -4.17
N LEU A 464 15.74 10.97 -4.20
CA LEU A 464 15.09 9.74 -4.67
C LEU A 464 14.64 9.83 -6.12
N PHE A 465 15.15 8.93 -6.96
CA PHE A 465 14.61 8.66 -8.29
C PHE A 465 14.15 7.20 -8.38
N LEU A 466 12.86 6.99 -8.64
CA LEU A 466 12.29 5.69 -8.94
C LEU A 466 11.46 5.78 -10.23
N PRO A 467 11.74 4.97 -11.26
CA PRO A 467 11.04 5.04 -12.55
C PRO A 467 9.52 5.01 -12.44
N GLU A 468 8.99 4.20 -11.53
CA GLU A 468 7.57 4.01 -11.25
C GLU A 468 6.93 5.19 -10.51
N LEU A 469 7.73 6.02 -9.84
CA LEU A 469 7.27 7.24 -9.14
C LEU A 469 7.50 8.52 -9.94
N ARG A 470 8.34 8.49 -10.98
CA ARG A 470 8.68 9.66 -11.81
C ARG A 470 7.46 10.48 -12.24
N ALA A 471 6.47 9.82 -12.85
CA ALA A 471 5.26 10.49 -13.34
C ALA A 471 4.49 11.16 -12.19
N TRP A 472 4.44 10.47 -11.04
CA TRP A 472 3.73 10.91 -9.85
C TRP A 472 4.42 12.10 -9.17
N ALA A 473 5.75 12.12 -9.12
CA ALA A 473 6.51 13.29 -8.68
C ALA A 473 6.21 14.52 -9.56
N GLY A 474 6.15 14.33 -10.89
CA GLY A 474 5.75 15.40 -11.82
C GLY A 474 4.30 15.86 -11.61
N ARG A 475 3.38 14.93 -11.38
CA ARG A 475 1.97 15.24 -11.09
C ARG A 475 1.85 15.99 -9.76
N HIS A 476 2.60 15.60 -8.73
CA HIS A 476 2.64 16.29 -7.44
C HIS A 476 3.08 17.75 -7.60
N GLN A 477 4.18 18.00 -8.34
CA GLN A 477 4.64 19.35 -8.64
C GLN A 477 3.56 20.21 -9.29
N PHE A 478 2.91 19.67 -10.32
CA PHE A 478 1.85 20.37 -11.02
C PHE A 478 0.69 20.70 -10.08
N LEU A 479 0.14 19.71 -9.37
CA LEU A 479 -1.04 19.89 -8.53
C LEU A 479 -0.77 20.84 -7.36
N SER A 480 0.40 20.75 -6.70
CA SER A 480 0.78 21.63 -5.59
C SER A 480 0.86 23.10 -6.04
N HIS A 481 1.49 23.36 -7.19
CA HIS A 481 1.58 24.70 -7.75
C HIS A 481 0.22 25.23 -8.23
N PHE A 482 -0.54 24.38 -8.93
CA PHE A 482 -1.87 24.71 -9.43
C PHE A 482 -2.81 25.13 -8.31
N LEU A 483 -2.83 24.38 -7.19
CA LEU A 483 -3.65 24.71 -6.02
C LEU A 483 -3.32 26.08 -5.44
N SER A 484 -2.03 26.45 -5.38
CA SER A 484 -1.59 27.76 -4.88
C SER A 484 -2.10 28.89 -5.77
N ILE A 485 -1.97 28.74 -7.09
CA ILE A 485 -2.46 29.73 -8.06
C ILE A 485 -3.99 29.82 -8.08
N LEU A 486 -4.67 28.68 -7.94
CA LEU A 486 -6.13 28.63 -7.86
C LEU A 486 -6.62 29.44 -6.64
N LYS A 487 -6.03 29.19 -5.47
CA LYS A 487 -6.35 29.92 -4.22
C LYS A 487 -6.17 31.43 -4.40
N VAL A 488 -5.07 31.86 -5.00
CA VAL A 488 -4.82 33.27 -5.36
C VAL A 488 -5.94 33.86 -6.22
N GLY A 489 -6.34 33.17 -7.29
CA GLY A 489 -7.41 33.66 -8.17
C GLY A 489 -8.75 33.81 -7.45
N LEU A 490 -9.07 32.85 -6.57
CA LEU A 490 -10.26 32.88 -5.74
C LEU A 490 -10.20 34.00 -4.69
N ILE A 491 -9.06 34.24 -4.04
CA ILE A 491 -8.88 35.36 -3.11
C ILE A 491 -9.12 36.69 -3.83
N CYS A 492 -8.56 36.90 -5.02
CA CYS A 492 -8.79 38.12 -5.80
C CYS A 492 -10.28 38.36 -6.06
N LEU A 493 -11.02 37.32 -6.47
CA LEU A 493 -12.46 37.44 -6.76
C LEU A 493 -13.30 37.65 -5.48
N LEU A 494 -12.91 37.02 -4.37
CA LEU A 494 -13.54 37.19 -3.06
C LEU A 494 -13.18 38.49 -2.35
N GLN A 495 -12.19 39.25 -2.81
CA GLN A 495 -11.82 40.55 -2.23
C GLN A 495 -12.32 41.70 -3.09
N GLY A 496 -12.28 41.53 -4.40
CA GLY A 496 -12.54 42.62 -5.34
C GLY A 496 -11.27 43.44 -5.60
N PRO A 497 -11.42 44.70 -6.06
CA PRO A 497 -10.30 45.54 -6.49
C PRO A 497 -9.37 46.00 -5.38
N GLU A 498 -9.88 46.12 -4.15
CA GLU A 498 -9.15 46.61 -2.99
C GLU A 498 -9.25 45.59 -1.86
N MET A 499 -8.17 45.42 -1.09
CA MET A 499 -8.20 44.50 0.04
C MET A 499 -9.06 45.05 1.18
N SER A 500 -9.95 44.21 1.72
CA SER A 500 -10.77 44.54 2.88
C SER A 500 -9.90 44.78 4.13
N GLN A 501 -10.24 45.78 4.93
CA GLN A 501 -9.54 46.12 6.17
C GLN A 501 -9.44 44.92 7.12
N GLU A 502 -10.47 44.07 7.20
CA GLU A 502 -10.48 42.89 8.07
C GLU A 502 -9.44 41.84 7.66
N LEU A 503 -9.23 41.65 6.35
CA LEU A 503 -8.18 40.75 5.85
C LEU A 503 -6.79 41.36 6.05
N GLU A 504 -6.66 42.67 5.83
CA GLU A 504 -5.42 43.40 6.03
C GLU A 504 -4.95 43.29 7.48
N GLU A 505 -5.82 43.58 8.46
CA GLU A 505 -5.52 43.45 9.89
C GLU A 505 -5.19 42.00 10.28
N ALA A 506 -5.88 41.01 9.70
CA ALA A 506 -5.64 39.60 9.99
C ALA A 506 -4.28 39.10 9.44
N ILE A 507 -3.90 39.53 8.24
CA ILE A 507 -2.59 39.20 7.67
C ILE A 507 -1.50 39.98 8.40
N GLU A 508 -1.69 41.26 8.72
CA GLU A 508 -0.71 42.06 9.46
C GLU A 508 -0.44 41.46 10.85
N GLY A 509 -1.47 40.96 11.52
CA GLY A 509 -1.32 40.29 12.82
C GLY A 509 -0.50 38.99 12.77
N LYS A 510 -0.54 38.25 11.66
CA LYS A 510 0.15 36.94 11.53
C LYS A 510 1.47 37.02 10.73
N PHE A 511 1.53 37.89 9.73
CA PHE A 511 2.63 38.04 8.76
C PHE A 511 2.99 39.53 8.55
N PRO A 512 3.38 40.27 9.61
CA PRO A 512 3.51 41.73 9.56
C PRO A 512 4.49 42.24 8.49
N HIS A 513 5.56 41.50 8.23
CA HIS A 513 6.59 41.88 7.26
C HIS A 513 6.22 41.59 5.79
N MET A 514 5.11 40.90 5.53
CA MET A 514 4.67 40.55 4.16
C MET A 514 3.52 41.39 3.65
N MET A 515 2.83 42.10 4.55
CA MET A 515 1.56 42.74 4.23
C MET A 515 1.66 43.72 3.04
N PRO A 516 2.61 44.68 2.98
CA PRO A 516 2.63 45.65 1.88
C PRO A 516 2.79 44.99 0.50
N ASP A 517 3.69 44.01 0.38
CA ASP A 517 3.94 43.31 -0.87
C ASP A 517 2.76 42.41 -1.27
N PHE A 518 2.17 41.71 -0.30
CA PHE A 518 1.02 40.85 -0.52
C PHE A 518 -0.21 41.65 -1.01
N LYS A 519 -0.50 42.79 -0.39
CA LYS A 519 -1.61 43.68 -0.80
C LYS A 519 -1.41 44.26 -2.18
N ASN A 520 -0.27 44.92 -2.41
CA ASN A 520 0.04 45.52 -3.70
C ASN A 520 -0.06 44.49 -4.84
N ARG A 521 0.37 43.24 -4.59
CA ARG A 521 0.32 42.18 -5.58
C ARG A 521 -1.10 41.66 -5.81
N LEU A 522 -1.87 41.48 -4.75
CA LEU A 522 -3.27 41.03 -4.84
C LEU A 522 -4.10 42.00 -5.68
N GLU A 523 -4.03 43.29 -5.36
CA GLU A 523 -4.75 44.37 -6.04
C GLU A 523 -4.25 44.54 -7.48
N SER A 524 -2.93 44.49 -7.71
CA SER A 524 -2.36 44.53 -9.07
C SER A 524 -2.86 43.40 -9.95
N ILE A 525 -2.99 42.19 -9.41
CA ILE A 525 -3.49 41.03 -10.16
C ILE A 525 -4.97 41.17 -10.45
N TYR A 526 -5.76 41.67 -9.50
CA TYR A 526 -7.17 41.99 -9.74
C TYR A 526 -7.32 42.97 -10.90
N HIS A 527 -6.65 44.11 -10.82
CA HIS A 527 -6.74 45.15 -11.85
C HIS A 527 -6.29 44.68 -13.22
N ARG A 528 -5.30 43.79 -13.27
CA ARG A 528 -4.75 43.27 -14.54
C ARG A 528 -5.60 42.17 -15.16
N ARG A 529 -6.35 41.41 -14.36
CA ARG A 529 -6.98 40.15 -14.84
C ARG A 529 -8.49 40.08 -14.66
N PHE A 530 -9.04 40.70 -13.63
CA PHE A 530 -10.44 40.54 -13.23
C PHE A 530 -11.25 41.85 -13.35
N ARG A 531 -10.60 43.01 -13.57
CA ARG A 531 -11.27 44.31 -13.67
C ARG A 531 -12.34 44.38 -14.76
N GLU A 532 -12.03 43.87 -15.95
CA GLU A 532 -12.93 43.94 -17.10
C GLU A 532 -13.96 42.80 -17.10
N ASP A 533 -13.60 41.65 -16.53
CA ASP A 533 -14.40 40.42 -16.50
C ASP A 533 -14.05 39.62 -15.23
N PRO A 534 -14.82 39.78 -14.13
CA PRO A 534 -14.54 39.19 -12.83
C PRO A 534 -15.06 37.73 -12.75
N THR A 535 -14.63 36.89 -13.68
CA THR A 535 -14.97 35.45 -13.71
C THR A 535 -13.76 34.58 -13.40
N VAL A 536 -13.97 33.39 -12.81
CA VAL A 536 -12.86 32.48 -12.49
C VAL A 536 -12.07 32.09 -13.73
N ARG A 537 -12.71 32.07 -14.90
CA ARG A 537 -12.11 31.76 -16.21
C ARG A 537 -10.93 32.68 -16.58
N LYS A 538 -10.94 33.94 -16.14
CA LYS A 538 -9.83 34.89 -16.37
C LYS A 538 -8.64 34.68 -15.44
N GLY A 539 -8.81 33.87 -14.40
CA GLY A 539 -7.75 33.49 -13.47
C GLY A 539 -6.61 32.74 -14.16
N SER A 540 -5.39 32.89 -13.63
CA SER A 540 -4.21 32.17 -14.12
C SER A 540 -4.46 30.67 -14.24
N ALA A 541 -5.11 30.07 -13.22
CA ALA A 541 -5.39 28.65 -13.14
C ALA A 541 -6.27 28.13 -14.31
N PHE A 542 -7.18 28.96 -14.85
CA PHE A 542 -8.21 28.52 -15.80
C PHE A 542 -7.84 28.76 -17.26
N ARG A 543 -6.96 29.72 -17.53
CA ARG A 543 -6.27 29.79 -18.84
C ARG A 543 -5.57 28.48 -19.20
N TYR A 544 -5.11 27.71 -18.21
CA TYR A 544 -4.50 26.40 -18.43
C TYR A 544 -5.47 25.35 -19.00
N TRP A 545 -6.78 25.47 -18.78
CA TRP A 545 -7.79 24.54 -19.32
C TRP A 545 -8.42 24.98 -20.63
N GLU A 546 -8.64 26.29 -20.83
CA GLU A 546 -9.35 26.78 -22.02
C GLU A 546 -8.50 26.75 -23.30
N LEU A 547 -7.17 26.89 -23.19
CA LEU A 547 -6.37 27.19 -24.39
C LEU A 547 -5.94 25.97 -25.21
N GLY A 548 -5.81 24.75 -24.68
CA GLY A 548 -5.38 23.59 -25.47
C GLY A 548 -4.08 23.76 -26.28
N GLN A 549 -3.34 24.87 -26.09
CA GLN A 549 -2.21 25.27 -26.93
C GLN A 549 -0.89 24.68 -26.40
N GLU A 550 0.11 24.77 -27.28
CA GLU A 550 1.35 24.03 -27.25
C GLU A 550 2.05 24.00 -25.89
N THR A 551 2.53 22.80 -25.58
CA THR A 551 3.21 22.36 -24.36
C THR A 551 4.43 23.19 -23.96
N SER A 552 4.88 24.17 -24.75
CA SER A 552 6.04 25.00 -24.44
C SER A 552 5.69 26.22 -23.59
N GLU A 553 4.44 26.72 -23.60
CA GLU A 553 4.02 27.84 -22.75
C GLU A 553 3.46 27.38 -21.41
N ILE A 554 2.72 26.27 -21.39
CA ILE A 554 2.14 25.71 -20.16
C ILE A 554 3.23 25.35 -19.16
N ILE A 555 4.40 24.90 -19.62
CA ILE A 555 5.50 24.47 -18.75
C ILE A 555 6.56 25.57 -18.50
N LYS A 556 6.40 26.76 -19.10
CA LYS A 556 7.21 27.96 -18.83
C LYS A 556 6.85 28.62 -17.50
N ASP A 557 5.59 28.50 -17.08
CA ASP A 557 5.04 29.20 -15.92
C ASP A 557 5.11 28.41 -14.59
N PHE A 558 5.46 27.13 -14.59
CA PHE A 558 5.50 26.30 -13.36
C PHE A 558 6.78 26.48 -12.53
N GLY A 559 7.22 27.72 -12.37
CA GLY A 559 8.33 28.10 -11.50
C GLY A 559 7.82 28.73 -10.20
N ASP A 560 8.53 28.49 -9.10
CA ASP A 560 8.22 29.13 -7.82
C ASP A 560 8.32 30.65 -7.86
N GLU A 561 8.93 31.26 -8.86
CA GLU A 561 8.97 32.72 -9.06
C GLU A 561 7.58 33.36 -9.03
N SER A 562 6.56 32.70 -9.56
CA SER A 562 5.19 33.22 -9.57
C SER A 562 4.60 33.28 -8.15
N ILE A 563 4.99 32.36 -7.27
CA ILE A 563 4.57 32.28 -5.85
C ILE A 563 5.50 33.12 -4.97
N ARG A 564 6.82 33.08 -5.18
CA ARG A 564 7.84 33.82 -4.43
C ARG A 564 7.55 35.31 -4.43
N GLY A 565 7.08 35.87 -5.56
CA GLY A 565 6.73 37.28 -5.63
C GLY A 565 5.61 37.74 -4.69
N TRP A 566 4.89 36.84 -4.01
CA TRP A 566 3.88 37.17 -2.99
C TRP A 566 4.44 37.40 -1.58
N GLY A 567 5.74 37.22 -1.39
CA GLY A 567 6.36 37.38 -0.08
C GLY A 567 7.88 37.43 -0.13
N LYS A 568 8.49 37.36 1.05
CA LYS A 568 9.95 37.33 1.18
C LYS A 568 10.55 36.01 0.67
N ASN A 569 9.81 34.91 0.83
CA ASN A 569 10.19 33.57 0.35
C ASN A 569 8.94 32.75 -0.02
N VAL A 570 9.14 31.53 -0.51
CA VAL A 570 8.07 30.69 -1.05
C VAL A 570 7.22 30.09 0.06
N SER A 571 7.83 29.64 1.15
CA SER A 571 7.10 29.05 2.29
C SER A 571 6.11 30.02 2.91
N MET A 572 6.56 31.23 3.24
CA MET A 572 5.69 32.25 3.83
C MET A 572 4.60 32.71 2.85
N ALA A 573 4.92 32.84 1.56
CA ALA A 573 3.94 33.15 0.52
C ALA A 573 2.82 32.09 0.44
N ARG A 574 3.19 30.80 0.44
CA ARG A 574 2.20 29.69 0.44
C ARG A 574 1.35 29.70 1.70
N GLU A 575 1.95 29.96 2.86
CA GLU A 575 1.23 30.02 4.13
C GLU A 575 0.25 31.21 4.15
N ALA A 576 0.68 32.39 3.72
CA ALA A 576 -0.18 33.57 3.62
C ALA A 576 -1.34 33.36 2.64
N ILE A 577 -1.09 32.75 1.47
CA ILE A 577 -2.15 32.39 0.51
C ILE A 577 -3.15 31.42 1.14
N ALA A 578 -2.67 30.37 1.82
CA ALA A 578 -3.53 29.38 2.47
C ALA A 578 -4.36 30.00 3.60
N PHE A 579 -3.73 30.84 4.43
CA PHE A 579 -4.39 31.58 5.51
C PHE A 579 -5.47 32.51 4.97
N SER A 580 -5.14 33.37 4.00
CA SER A 580 -6.09 34.33 3.40
C SER A 580 -7.26 33.63 2.73
N PHE A 581 -7.00 32.52 2.01
CA PHE A 581 -8.05 31.72 1.40
C PHE A 581 -9.02 31.15 2.45
N ARG A 582 -8.50 30.59 3.54
CA ARG A 582 -9.32 30.05 4.64
C ARG A 582 -10.11 31.16 5.34
N PHE A 583 -9.43 32.25 5.69
CA PHE A 583 -10.03 33.42 6.36
C PHE A 583 -11.24 33.97 5.59
N LEU A 584 -11.11 34.07 4.26
CA LEU A 584 -12.18 34.55 3.41
C LEU A 584 -13.26 33.53 3.15
N GLY A 585 -12.89 32.28 2.88
CA GLY A 585 -13.87 31.25 2.60
C GLY A 585 -14.78 30.93 3.79
N GLU A 586 -14.28 31.07 5.02
CA GLU A 586 -15.11 30.95 6.23
C GLU A 586 -16.14 32.09 6.36
N ARG A 587 -15.85 33.28 5.82
CA ARG A 587 -16.71 34.47 5.93
C ARG A 587 -17.62 34.67 4.70
N ARG A 588 -17.15 34.28 3.52
CA ARG A 588 -17.82 34.43 2.22
C ARG A 588 -18.13 33.07 1.60
N TYR A 589 -18.63 32.15 2.42
CA TYR A 589 -18.86 30.75 2.08
C TYR A 589 -19.67 30.56 0.80
N PHE A 590 -20.83 31.23 0.69
CA PHE A 590 -21.73 31.07 -0.47
C PHE A 590 -21.11 31.58 -1.77
N GLU A 591 -20.40 32.71 -1.72
CA GLU A 591 -19.73 33.27 -2.89
C GLU A 591 -18.57 32.40 -3.35
N LEU A 592 -17.79 31.85 -2.40
CA LEU A 592 -16.76 30.88 -2.72
C LEU A 592 -17.36 29.63 -3.37
N ALA A 593 -18.49 29.14 -2.85
CA ALA A 593 -19.18 27.99 -3.42
C ALA A 593 -19.58 28.22 -4.88
N ASP A 594 -20.09 29.41 -5.20
CA ASP A 594 -20.48 29.77 -6.56
C ASP A 594 -19.27 29.86 -7.50
N LEU A 595 -18.17 30.48 -7.04
CA LEU A 595 -16.91 30.54 -7.80
C LEU A 595 -16.34 29.13 -8.04
N LEU A 596 -16.42 28.23 -7.06
CA LEU A 596 -15.96 26.85 -7.20
C LEU A 596 -16.86 26.02 -8.12
N ASN A 597 -18.17 26.24 -8.09
CA ASN A 597 -19.11 25.62 -9.02
C ASN A 597 -18.88 26.09 -10.46
N GLU A 598 -18.56 27.37 -10.65
CA GLU A 598 -18.20 27.92 -11.96
C GLU A 598 -16.88 27.30 -12.46
N ALA A 599 -15.90 27.22 -11.57
CA ALA A 599 -14.58 26.66 -11.82
C ALA A 599 -14.63 25.16 -12.16
N PHE A 600 -15.45 24.42 -11.42
CA PHE A 600 -15.56 22.96 -11.47
C PHE A 600 -17.04 22.55 -11.48
N PRO A 601 -17.70 22.56 -12.66
CA PRO A 601 -19.14 22.28 -12.74
C PRO A 601 -19.60 20.91 -12.21
N GLY A 602 -18.67 19.95 -12.08
CA GLY A 602 -18.88 18.62 -11.47
C GLY A 602 -18.85 18.62 -9.94
N TRP A 603 -18.58 19.76 -9.30
CA TRP A 603 -18.54 19.93 -7.85
C TRP A 603 -19.94 20.11 -7.25
N LYS A 604 -20.93 19.33 -7.70
CA LYS A 604 -22.30 19.37 -7.16
C LYS A 604 -22.60 18.11 -6.34
N GLY A 605 -22.90 18.30 -5.05
CA GLY A 605 -23.71 17.34 -4.29
C GLY A 605 -23.01 16.22 -3.52
N SER A 606 -21.69 16.22 -3.34
CA SER A 606 -21.09 15.37 -2.30
C SER A 606 -19.80 15.96 -1.73
N LYS A 607 -19.77 16.06 -0.39
CA LYS A 607 -18.64 16.42 0.49
C LYS A 607 -18.43 17.92 0.76
N ASN A 608 -18.42 18.17 2.06
CA ASN A 608 -18.26 19.41 2.81
C ASN A 608 -17.20 20.34 2.17
N GLN A 609 -17.48 21.64 2.03
CA GLN A 609 -16.53 22.62 1.46
C GLN A 609 -15.25 22.77 2.32
N GLN A 610 -15.27 22.25 3.56
CA GLN A 610 -14.07 21.99 4.37
C GLN A 610 -13.02 21.15 3.62
N ASP A 611 -13.42 20.23 2.74
CA ASP A 611 -12.52 19.40 1.93
C ASP A 611 -11.57 20.25 1.05
N LEU A 612 -11.92 21.49 0.67
CA LEU A 612 -11.01 22.38 -0.07
C LEU A 612 -10.14 23.25 0.85
N PHE A 613 -10.68 23.71 1.99
CA PHE A 613 -9.89 24.43 3.00
C PHE A 613 -8.76 23.58 3.56
N ASP A 614 -8.99 22.27 3.61
CA ASP A 614 -8.04 21.27 4.09
C ASP A 614 -7.30 20.58 2.93
N LEU A 615 -7.59 20.93 1.67
CA LEU A 615 -6.84 20.43 0.52
C LEU A 615 -5.47 21.14 0.45
N THR A 616 -4.48 20.49 1.04
CA THR A 616 -3.06 20.86 0.94
C THR A 616 -2.27 19.72 0.33
N LEU A 617 -1.32 20.08 -0.54
CA LEU A 617 -0.28 19.18 -1.02
C LEU A 617 1.04 19.75 -0.52
N ASP A 618 1.48 19.21 0.61
CA ASP A 618 2.68 19.67 1.26
C ASP A 618 3.90 19.45 0.35
N PRO A 619 4.75 20.48 0.15
CA PRO A 619 5.84 20.40 -0.81
C PRO A 619 6.82 19.24 -0.53
N TRP A 620 7.06 18.99 0.76
CA TRP A 620 7.98 17.98 1.27
C TRP A 620 7.40 16.56 1.37
N ASP A 621 6.16 16.33 0.92
CA ASP A 621 5.54 15.02 0.99
C ASP A 621 5.84 14.14 -0.23
N ILE A 622 5.73 12.83 -0.02
CA ILE A 622 5.66 11.82 -1.08
C ILE A 622 4.23 11.25 -1.05
N PRO A 623 3.27 11.86 -1.76
CA PRO A 623 1.86 11.50 -1.62
C PRO A 623 1.54 10.14 -2.26
N SER A 624 0.48 9.48 -1.78
CA SER A 624 0.01 8.24 -2.39
C SER A 624 -0.55 8.48 -3.81
N LYS A 625 -0.42 7.47 -4.68
CA LYS A 625 -0.97 7.51 -6.04
C LYS A 625 -2.49 7.75 -6.04
N ALA A 626 -3.19 7.18 -5.05
CA ALA A 626 -4.63 7.36 -4.86
C ALA A 626 -4.99 8.83 -4.54
N LEU A 627 -4.23 9.48 -3.65
CA LEU A 627 -4.44 10.89 -3.30
C LEU A 627 -4.24 11.81 -4.51
N LEU A 628 -3.12 11.66 -5.22
CA LEU A 628 -2.84 12.46 -6.43
C LEU A 628 -3.85 12.21 -7.54
N THR A 629 -4.37 10.99 -7.66
CA THR A 629 -5.43 10.67 -8.63
C THR A 629 -6.74 11.35 -8.25
N ARG A 630 -7.17 11.26 -6.97
CA ARG A 630 -8.38 11.93 -6.48
C ARG A 630 -8.31 13.44 -6.72
N ILE A 631 -7.20 14.07 -6.35
CA ILE A 631 -7.01 15.52 -6.52
C ILE A 631 -6.95 15.88 -7.99
N GLY A 632 -6.20 15.13 -8.80
CA GLY A 632 -6.11 15.38 -10.23
C GLY A 632 -7.47 15.29 -10.94
N SER A 633 -8.30 14.30 -10.59
CA SER A 633 -9.66 14.18 -11.11
C SER A 633 -10.55 15.34 -10.68
N LEU A 634 -10.47 15.78 -9.41
CA LEU A 634 -11.19 16.96 -8.93
C LEU A 634 -10.78 18.21 -9.73
N LEU A 635 -9.47 18.35 -9.99
CA LEU A 635 -8.89 19.45 -10.73
C LEU A 635 -8.87 19.23 -12.25
N ARG A 636 -9.54 18.20 -12.77
CA ARG A 636 -9.61 17.87 -14.20
C ARG A 636 -8.26 17.94 -14.92
N ASP A 637 -7.22 17.36 -14.30
CA ASP A 637 -5.84 17.43 -14.80
C ASP A 637 -5.54 16.44 -15.94
N ASP A 638 -6.53 15.73 -16.50
CA ASP A 638 -6.36 14.58 -17.41
C ASP A 638 -5.38 14.84 -18.57
N VAL A 639 -5.46 16.04 -19.18
CA VAL A 639 -4.59 16.45 -20.28
C VAL A 639 -3.14 16.59 -19.81
N ILE A 640 -2.93 17.22 -18.65
CA ILE A 640 -1.61 17.40 -18.05
C ILE A 640 -1.07 16.08 -17.56
N TRP A 641 -1.90 15.26 -16.91
CA TRP A 641 -1.51 13.95 -16.42
C TRP A 641 -1.01 13.04 -17.54
N ARG A 642 -1.75 12.97 -18.66
CA ARG A 642 -1.33 12.22 -19.85
C ARG A 642 0.04 12.70 -20.35
N ARG A 643 0.24 14.01 -20.47
CA ARG A 643 1.51 14.60 -20.90
C ARG A 643 2.66 14.30 -19.93
N VAL A 644 2.46 14.46 -18.63
CA VAL A 644 3.46 14.14 -17.61
C VAL A 644 3.82 12.66 -17.67
N LYS A 645 2.84 11.78 -17.86
CA LYS A 645 3.01 10.32 -17.98
C LYS A 645 3.84 9.94 -19.22
N ASP A 646 3.58 10.55 -20.36
CA ASP A 646 4.22 10.23 -21.65
C ASP A 646 5.54 10.99 -21.88
N TRP A 647 5.95 11.85 -20.93
CA TRP A 647 7.16 12.66 -21.04
C TRP A 647 8.43 11.86 -20.72
N HIS A 648 9.24 11.57 -21.74
CA HIS A 648 10.44 10.73 -21.61
C HIS A 648 11.78 11.43 -21.96
N TYR A 649 11.79 12.74 -22.23
CA TYR A 649 13.01 13.46 -22.66
C TYR A 649 13.40 14.64 -21.74
N GLY A 650 14.69 14.87 -21.51
CA GLY A 650 15.19 15.99 -20.68
C GLY A 650 15.04 15.81 -19.16
N VAL A 651 15.34 16.85 -18.37
CA VAL A 651 15.31 16.82 -16.88
C VAL A 651 13.93 16.48 -16.29
N ARG A 652 12.83 16.81 -16.98
CA ARG A 652 11.44 16.45 -16.59
C ARG A 652 11.16 14.94 -16.73
N ALA A 653 11.96 14.21 -17.51
CA ALA A 653 11.94 12.74 -17.51
C ALA A 653 12.55 12.15 -16.22
N LYS A 654 13.17 12.99 -15.38
CA LYS A 654 13.81 12.62 -14.12
C LYS A 654 13.24 13.39 -12.93
N TYR A 655 11.92 13.56 -12.86
CA TYR A 655 11.29 14.06 -11.64
C TYR A 655 11.67 13.18 -10.43
N ARG A 656 12.16 13.82 -9.37
CA ARG A 656 12.71 13.18 -8.16
C ARG A 656 12.13 13.79 -6.90
N PHE A 657 12.14 13.05 -5.81
CA PHE A 657 11.85 13.59 -4.48
C PHE A 657 13.15 13.97 -3.77
N SER A 658 13.10 15.04 -2.98
CA SER A 658 14.28 15.56 -2.28
C SER A 658 14.67 14.63 -1.13
N ALA A 659 15.94 14.65 -0.72
CA ALA A 659 16.41 13.87 0.43
C ALA A 659 15.57 14.14 1.69
N THR A 660 15.18 15.40 1.90
CA THR A 660 14.28 15.81 2.99
C THR A 660 12.91 15.10 2.93
N ALA A 661 12.31 15.00 1.74
CA ALA A 661 11.00 14.34 1.59
C ALA A 661 11.08 12.85 1.93
N VAL A 662 12.18 12.19 1.55
CA VAL A 662 12.47 10.80 1.91
C VAL A 662 12.62 10.64 3.42
N ALA A 663 13.40 11.52 4.06
CA ALA A 663 13.60 11.50 5.51
C ALA A 663 12.30 11.72 6.28
N ILE A 664 11.44 12.66 5.84
CA ILE A 664 10.13 12.90 6.46
C ILE A 664 9.24 11.66 6.35
N ARG A 665 9.18 11.03 5.16
CA ARG A 665 8.44 9.77 4.99
C ARG A 665 8.94 8.68 5.95
N PHE A 666 10.26 8.56 6.11
CA PHE A 666 10.87 7.65 7.07
C PHE A 666 10.52 8.00 8.52
N PHE A 667 10.62 9.27 8.94
CA PHE A 667 10.28 9.67 10.30
C PHE A 667 8.82 9.41 10.65
N ARG A 668 7.90 9.61 9.70
CA ARG A 668 6.48 9.32 9.89
C ARG A 668 6.21 7.84 10.17
N GLN A 669 7.07 6.93 9.69
CA GLN A 669 6.99 5.50 9.97
C GLN A 669 7.56 5.10 11.35
N LEU A 670 8.34 5.96 12.00
CA LEU A 670 8.90 5.72 13.33
C LEU A 670 7.88 6.05 14.43
N SER A 671 7.92 5.29 15.53
CA SER A 671 7.17 5.60 16.75
C SER A 671 7.70 6.87 17.43
N LEU A 672 6.87 7.50 18.27
CA LEU A 672 7.28 8.70 19.03
C LEU A 672 8.53 8.44 19.90
N GLU A 673 8.67 7.24 20.46
CA GLU A 673 9.85 6.86 21.25
C GLU A 673 11.10 6.78 20.36
N GLN A 674 11.02 6.10 19.21
CA GLN A 674 12.13 5.97 18.28
C GLN A 674 12.60 7.34 17.76
N ARG A 675 11.66 8.24 17.45
CA ARG A 675 11.98 9.61 17.01
C ARG A 675 12.80 10.39 18.04
N ARG A 676 12.58 10.15 19.35
CA ARG A 676 13.35 10.78 20.44
C ARG A 676 14.78 10.26 20.55
N HIS A 677 15.07 9.10 19.97
CA HIS A 677 16.41 8.51 19.97
C HIS A 677 17.24 8.91 18.74
N LEU A 678 16.63 9.48 17.69
CA LEU A 678 17.38 10.07 16.59
C LEU A 678 18.33 11.17 17.10
N ARG A 679 19.56 11.19 16.59
CA ARG A 679 20.58 12.20 16.95
C ARG A 679 21.02 12.99 15.74
N GLY A 680 21.68 12.35 14.77
CA GLY A 680 22.17 13.03 13.58
C GLY A 680 21.48 12.54 12.31
N ILE A 681 21.02 13.49 11.49
CA ILE A 681 20.43 13.22 10.19
C ILE A 681 21.20 14.02 9.15
N LYS A 682 21.67 13.34 8.12
CA LYS A 682 22.35 13.96 6.98
C LYS A 682 21.46 13.86 5.74
N LEU A 683 21.06 15.00 5.19
CA LEU A 683 20.22 15.08 4.01
C LEU A 683 21.09 15.53 2.85
N ILE A 684 21.26 14.70 1.83
CA ILE A 684 22.16 14.93 0.70
C ILE A 684 21.31 15.24 -0.53
N GLU A 685 21.16 16.52 -0.83
CA GLU A 685 20.48 17.00 -2.04
C GLU A 685 21.50 17.05 -3.19
N ASP A 686 21.68 15.89 -3.83
CA ASP A 686 22.63 15.63 -4.91
C ASP A 686 22.05 15.75 -6.34
N GLU A 687 20.73 15.82 -6.47
CA GLU A 687 20.03 16.02 -7.74
C GLU A 687 18.83 16.98 -7.56
N TYR A 688 18.33 17.56 -8.65
CA TYR A 688 17.13 18.40 -8.59
C TYR A 688 15.89 17.57 -8.19
N ALA A 689 15.09 18.11 -7.28
CA ALA A 689 13.85 17.52 -6.79
C ALA A 689 12.63 18.41 -7.05
N VAL A 690 11.45 17.78 -7.08
CA VAL A 690 10.16 18.43 -7.31
C VAL A 690 9.71 19.27 -6.12
N CYS A 691 8.70 20.11 -6.36
CA CYS A 691 7.94 20.84 -5.34
C CYS A 691 8.76 21.82 -4.48
N SER A 692 9.69 22.58 -5.08
CA SER A 692 10.37 23.66 -4.34
C SER A 692 11.24 23.13 -3.19
N PRO A 693 12.27 22.31 -3.47
CA PRO A 693 13.02 21.61 -2.42
C PRO A 693 13.60 22.53 -1.34
N SER A 694 13.90 23.80 -1.66
CA SER A 694 14.32 24.80 -0.67
C SER A 694 13.37 24.92 0.52
N THR A 695 12.05 24.80 0.29
CA THR A 695 11.00 24.88 1.31
C THR A 695 10.89 23.65 2.21
N HIS A 696 11.48 22.50 1.82
CA HIS A 696 11.18 21.22 2.47
C HIS A 696 11.63 21.14 3.94
N ALA A 697 12.55 22.01 4.37
CA ALA A 697 12.98 22.07 5.76
C ALA A 697 11.84 22.45 6.73
N MET A 698 10.78 23.12 6.23
CA MET A 698 9.56 23.41 7.00
C MET A 698 8.91 22.12 7.54
N GLY A 699 8.91 21.04 6.75
CA GLY A 699 8.36 19.75 7.17
C GLY A 699 9.13 19.04 8.28
N LEU A 700 10.33 19.52 8.63
CA LEU A 700 11.17 18.97 9.70
C LEU A 700 10.92 19.63 11.06
N ILE A 701 10.27 20.80 11.10
CA ILE A 701 10.12 21.62 12.32
C ILE A 701 9.50 20.82 13.46
N GLN A 702 8.39 20.10 13.21
CA GLN A 702 7.71 19.35 14.25
C GLN A 702 8.60 18.21 14.81
N PHE A 703 9.38 17.54 13.95
CA PHE A 703 10.30 16.49 14.41
C PHE A 703 11.43 17.04 15.27
N CYS A 704 11.94 18.23 14.95
CA CYS A 704 12.92 18.93 15.79
C CYS A 704 12.32 19.42 17.11
N LYS A 705 11.05 19.89 17.11
CA LYS A 705 10.32 20.27 18.33
C LYS A 705 10.13 19.05 19.25
N ASP A 706 9.74 17.92 18.69
CA ASP A 706 9.49 16.67 19.42
C ASP A 706 10.78 16.03 19.96
N ASN A 707 11.93 16.30 19.32
CA ASN A 707 13.25 15.83 19.73
C ASN A 707 14.29 16.97 19.73
N PRO A 708 14.47 17.67 20.88
CA PRO A 708 15.45 18.75 21.01
C PRO A 708 16.93 18.33 20.84
N LYS A 709 17.21 17.01 20.86
CA LYS A 709 18.56 16.46 20.64
C LYS A 709 18.82 16.12 19.17
N LEU A 710 17.82 16.20 18.30
CA LEU A 710 17.95 15.97 16.87
C LEU A 710 18.77 17.10 16.23
N ARG A 711 19.73 16.72 15.40
CA ARG A 711 20.58 17.59 14.60
C ARG A 711 20.46 17.15 13.15
N ILE A 712 20.06 18.08 12.29
CA ILE A 712 19.84 17.84 10.88
C ILE A 712 20.85 18.70 10.10
N GLU A 713 21.66 18.04 9.30
CA GLU A 713 22.58 18.68 8.37
C GLU A 713 22.07 18.45 6.95
N ARG A 714 21.70 19.53 6.25
CA ARG A 714 21.22 19.47 4.87
C ARG A 714 22.32 19.96 3.95
N HIS A 715 22.89 19.05 3.18
CA HIS A 715 24.00 19.25 2.26
C HIS A 715 23.49 19.43 0.83
N LEU A 716 23.77 20.59 0.25
CA LEU A 716 23.54 20.87 -1.16
C LEU A 716 24.83 20.64 -1.93
N LYS A 717 24.85 19.64 -2.81
CA LYS A 717 26.02 19.40 -3.66
C LYS A 717 26.05 20.41 -4.80
N LEU A 718 27.14 21.17 -4.89
CA LEU A 718 27.33 22.24 -5.88
C LEU A 718 27.97 21.77 -7.19
N CYS A 719 28.29 20.49 -7.39
CA CYS A 719 29.14 20.07 -8.53
C CYS A 719 28.45 19.64 -9.82
N ARG A 720 29.20 19.81 -10.93
CA ARG A 720 28.88 19.48 -12.35
C ARG A 720 27.56 20.01 -12.93
N ARG A 721 26.67 20.56 -12.11
CA ARG A 721 25.32 21.03 -12.46
C ARG A 721 24.82 22.13 -11.50
N ILE A 722 25.68 23.10 -11.15
CA ILE A 722 25.35 24.30 -10.34
C ILE A 722 23.92 24.86 -10.63
N PRO A 723 23.42 24.95 -11.88
CA PRO A 723 22.09 25.50 -12.13
C PRO A 723 20.90 24.62 -11.68
N ALA A 724 21.08 23.30 -11.56
CA ALA A 724 19.97 22.36 -11.42
C ALA A 724 19.44 22.24 -9.98
N ALA A 725 20.30 22.16 -8.97
CA ALA A 725 19.87 22.02 -7.57
C ALA A 725 19.44 23.36 -6.92
N LEU A 726 19.91 24.48 -7.47
CA LEU A 726 19.81 25.79 -6.83
C LEU A 726 18.57 26.59 -7.22
N HIS A 727 17.98 26.41 -8.41
CA HIS A 727 16.89 27.29 -8.88
C HIS A 727 15.55 26.57 -9.09
N PRO A 728 14.44 27.03 -8.46
CA PRO A 728 13.13 26.40 -8.59
C PRO A 728 12.39 26.64 -9.93
N CYS A 729 12.97 27.41 -10.85
CA CYS A 729 12.23 27.99 -11.99
C CYS A 729 12.94 27.94 -13.35
N TRP A 730 13.99 27.13 -13.54
CA TRP A 730 14.62 27.10 -14.86
C TRP A 730 13.75 26.34 -15.86
N ASP A 731 12.99 27.12 -16.63
CA ASP A 731 12.35 26.71 -17.86
C ASP A 731 13.37 26.00 -18.76
N MET A 732 13.18 24.69 -18.91
CA MET A 732 14.18 23.79 -19.48
C MET A 732 14.49 24.03 -20.96
N ILE A 733 13.71 24.89 -21.64
CA ILE A 733 14.03 25.38 -22.99
C ILE A 733 15.36 26.14 -22.99
N ARG A 734 15.70 26.88 -21.91
CA ARG A 734 17.01 27.53 -21.78
C ARG A 734 18.10 26.58 -21.28
N TYR A 735 17.74 25.52 -20.56
CA TYR A 735 18.66 24.43 -20.19
C TYR A 735 19.10 23.63 -21.43
N SER A 736 18.21 23.41 -22.41
CA SER A 736 18.59 22.79 -23.69
C SER A 736 19.61 23.62 -24.49
N THR A 737 19.56 24.96 -24.42
CA THR A 737 20.57 25.83 -25.07
C THR A 737 21.93 25.85 -24.35
N LEU A 738 21.97 25.56 -23.06
CA LEU A 738 23.21 25.50 -22.27
C LEU A 738 23.87 24.12 -22.36
N ALA A 739 23.08 23.04 -22.41
CA ALA A 739 23.55 21.65 -22.52
C ALA A 739 23.83 21.18 -23.96
N THR A 740 23.50 21.96 -24.99
CA THR A 740 23.90 21.64 -26.38
C THR A 740 25.42 21.74 -26.56
N PRO A 741 26.07 20.73 -27.17
CA PRO A 741 27.49 20.80 -27.54
C PRO A 741 27.81 22.05 -28.36
N ARG A 742 29.00 22.63 -28.18
CA ARG A 742 29.49 23.85 -28.87
C ARG A 742 29.21 23.87 -30.38
N SER A 743 29.19 22.70 -31.02
CA SER A 743 29.00 22.53 -32.47
C SER A 743 27.59 22.83 -32.99
N GLN A 744 26.57 22.95 -32.14
CA GLN A 744 25.18 23.18 -32.55
C GLN A 744 24.64 24.58 -32.19
N ARG A 745 25.44 25.46 -31.57
CA ARG A 745 25.01 26.83 -31.25
C ARG A 745 25.07 27.70 -32.52
N ARG A 746 23.90 28.01 -33.11
CA ARG A 746 23.80 29.00 -34.20
C ARG A 746 24.29 30.37 -33.70
N ASN A 747 25.38 30.85 -34.31
CA ASN A 747 25.93 32.21 -34.30
C ASN A 747 25.08 33.31 -33.63
N GLN A 748 25.12 33.41 -32.30
CA GLN A 748 25.00 34.67 -31.56
C GLN A 748 25.99 34.59 -30.39
N GLY A 749 26.91 35.56 -30.33
CA GLY A 749 28.06 35.53 -29.44
C GLY A 749 27.71 35.50 -27.94
N GLY A 750 28.63 34.94 -27.16
CA GLY A 750 28.63 35.03 -25.69
C GLY A 750 27.92 33.88 -24.96
N GLY A 751 28.38 32.64 -25.13
CA GLY A 751 27.95 31.53 -24.29
C GLY A 751 28.83 31.38 -23.06
N GLU A 752 28.45 32.00 -21.94
CA GLU A 752 29.02 31.69 -20.62
C GLU A 752 28.41 30.38 -20.09
N ASP A 753 29.24 29.45 -19.61
CA ASP A 753 28.82 28.11 -19.17
C ASP A 753 28.12 28.11 -17.78
N ILE A 754 28.12 29.23 -17.07
CA ILE A 754 27.29 29.52 -15.89
C ILE A 754 27.04 31.02 -15.91
N VAL A 755 25.78 31.46 -15.88
CA VAL A 755 25.46 32.89 -15.67
C VAL A 755 25.48 33.14 -14.16
N PRO A 756 26.46 33.90 -13.63
CA PRO A 756 26.67 34.04 -12.18
C PRO A 756 25.41 34.51 -11.43
N LYS A 757 24.64 35.40 -12.05
CA LYS A 757 23.38 35.92 -11.51
C LYS A 757 22.44 34.79 -11.05
N PHE A 758 22.25 33.76 -11.86
CA PHE A 758 21.29 32.71 -11.53
C PHE A 758 21.79 31.73 -10.46
N ALA A 759 23.11 31.51 -10.37
CA ALA A 759 23.69 30.75 -9.28
C ALA A 759 23.49 31.49 -7.95
N VAL A 760 23.70 32.81 -7.96
CA VAL A 760 23.43 33.69 -6.80
C VAL A 760 21.94 33.68 -6.46
N ASP A 761 21.05 33.83 -7.42
CA ASP A 761 19.59 33.82 -7.20
C ASP A 761 19.15 32.49 -6.58
N GLY A 762 19.67 31.36 -7.08
CA GLY A 762 19.35 30.04 -6.55
C GLY A 762 19.85 29.82 -5.12
N ILE A 763 21.11 30.16 -4.82
CA ILE A 763 21.64 30.10 -3.46
C ILE A 763 20.83 31.00 -2.52
N THR A 764 20.44 32.18 -2.99
CA THR A 764 19.66 33.15 -2.22
C THR A 764 18.32 32.56 -1.79
N ILE A 765 17.63 31.82 -2.67
CA ILE A 765 16.37 31.17 -2.34
C ILE A 765 16.53 30.16 -1.19
N TRP A 766 17.59 29.36 -1.21
CA TRP A 766 17.87 28.39 -0.15
C TRP A 766 18.24 29.06 1.18
N LEU A 767 19.01 30.16 1.12
CA LEU A 767 19.37 30.95 2.29
C LEU A 767 18.16 31.66 2.91
N GLU A 768 17.29 32.26 2.10
CA GLU A 768 16.07 32.92 2.55
C GLU A 768 15.13 31.96 3.29
N GLU A 769 14.94 30.75 2.75
CA GLU A 769 14.17 29.69 3.40
C GLU A 769 14.83 29.28 4.72
N ALA A 770 16.15 29.02 4.73
CA ALA A 770 16.86 28.59 5.94
C ALA A 770 16.90 29.65 7.06
N ILE A 771 17.10 30.93 6.71
CA ILE A 771 17.18 32.05 7.68
C ILE A 771 15.84 32.30 8.36
N THR A 772 14.73 31.97 7.72
CA THR A 772 13.37 32.18 8.26
C THR A 772 12.82 30.98 9.03
N LEU A 773 13.51 29.83 9.03
CA LEU A 773 13.11 28.67 9.83
C LEU A 773 12.92 28.98 11.32
N PRO A 774 13.76 29.81 11.99
CA PRO A 774 13.52 30.19 13.38
C PRO A 774 12.23 30.98 13.59
N ASP A 775 11.82 31.81 12.62
CA ASP A 775 10.54 32.55 12.66
C ASP A 775 9.35 31.60 12.53
N ALA A 776 9.56 30.43 11.91
CA ALA A 776 8.62 29.32 11.86
C ALA A 776 8.76 28.33 13.05
N ASP A 777 9.41 28.75 14.14
CA ASP A 777 9.68 27.96 15.35
C ASP A 777 10.61 26.74 15.18
N MET A 778 11.50 26.73 14.19
CA MET A 778 12.56 25.72 14.16
C MET A 778 13.46 25.87 15.40
N PRO A 779 13.65 24.82 16.23
CA PRO A 779 14.50 24.91 17.40
C PRO A 779 15.93 25.33 17.04
N ARG A 780 16.52 26.23 17.83
CA ARG A 780 17.90 26.69 17.60
C ARG A 780 18.87 25.50 17.63
N ASN A 781 19.88 25.55 16.77
CA ASN A 781 20.92 24.52 16.62
C ASN A 781 20.40 23.15 16.17
N SER A 782 19.13 23.00 15.75
CA SER A 782 18.59 21.72 15.26
C SER A 782 18.81 21.50 13.76
N TYR A 783 19.05 22.56 12.99
CA TYR A 783 19.18 22.51 11.54
C TYR A 783 20.39 23.33 11.07
N THR A 784 21.17 22.74 10.16
CA THR A 784 22.29 23.38 9.47
C THR A 784 22.13 23.17 7.97
N LEU A 785 22.25 24.25 7.20
CA LEU A 785 22.35 24.18 5.74
C LEU A 785 23.82 24.28 5.33
N CYS A 786 24.31 23.27 4.62
CA CYS A 786 25.68 23.14 4.14
C CYS A 786 25.71 23.23 2.62
N PHE A 787 26.67 24.00 2.10
CA PHE A 787 26.95 24.09 0.68
C PHE A 787 28.26 23.36 0.39
N ASP A 788 28.16 22.19 -0.24
CA ASP A 788 29.31 21.31 -0.49
C ASP A 788 29.79 21.50 -1.93
N GLY A 789 30.96 22.11 -2.11
CA GLY A 789 31.71 22.01 -3.37
C GLY A 789 32.52 20.71 -3.39
N GLU A 790 32.54 19.99 -4.51
CA GLU A 790 33.58 18.95 -4.69
C GLU A 790 34.94 19.67 -4.84
N PRO A 791 36.02 19.09 -4.29
CA PRO A 791 37.35 19.47 -4.74
C PRO A 791 37.48 19.14 -6.24
N ASP A 792 38.15 20.04 -6.97
CA ASP A 792 38.47 19.90 -8.40
C ASP A 792 39.10 18.56 -8.78
#